data_AF-A0A954BTN8-F1
#
_entry.id   AF-A0A954BTN8-F1
#
_cell.length_a   1.000
_cell.length_b   1.000
_cell.length_c   1.000
_cell.angle_alpha   90.00
_cell.angle_beta   90.00
_cell.angle_gamma   90.00
#
_symmetry.space_group_name_H-M   'P 1'
#
loop_
_entity.id
_entity.type
_entity.pdbx_description
1 polymer ?
#
loop_
_entity_poly.entity_id
_entity_poly.type
_entity_poly.pdbx_seq_one_letter_code
_entity_poly.pdbx_strand_id
1 'polypeptide(L)'
;MHEWICTNRLGSFAMGTAKRTPERKYHGLFILRRAGLLEPLHVLSDVNEVLIDAGRTFELASYHYGNADFPRGFEHQVAFSADPCPTWEYQCGDARVSRRLELVAERNELRIHYRVSGAGRGAELRLSPLLSARGMHQLGHENPFLDGRVRDANPGVGFRLYRDFPEFTMRCEPPADFEPKGFWNRSVRYPEEERRGYPDKEDLFCPGYFSLKFDGELECTLHLQLPGDAPELDEEEWDGPHFIEPGIQEFADALAQAAQQFVYIEQASGEPGVIAGYPWFGEWGRDTLIALPGLLLETARTRTAARIIDRFARSRRDGLIPNLVGEDADHSDWFSVDASLWFIRAVQDIHTQEGKAVAGRWFEAVFEILETLRSGKVPGVWVDESGLLGVDLRPRPGSWMDAQINGQAVTPRAPFAVELNALFYNAVQYALRLARQAGKSAFLETWKPIKEKLAGAFIEKFWLEDEGYLADCTDGVTPDKSLRPNQLFAASLPFRPIDKKQARRMLENARHYLRTPVGLRSLAPDDPKYRGQLVGEQEERDLAYHNGTVWSWLLGAYVDAVAFAEGEDAATEEVSELARSFKKQLKEGCIGQVAEVFDGDEPHNERGAPAQAWSIAELLRVTYRYGHRNDERSRRMKAVRQESSGAVTA
;
A
#
# COMPACT_ATOMS: atom_id res chain seq x y z
N MET A 1 -1.20 2.69 19.37
CA MET A 1 -2.42 3.29 18.78
C MET A 1 -3.16 2.16 18.06
N HIS A 2 -4.49 2.12 18.08
CA HIS A 2 -5.26 1.16 17.28
C HIS A 2 -6.04 1.94 16.22
N GLU A 3 -5.57 1.85 14.98
CA GLU A 3 -6.16 2.43 13.78
C GLU A 3 -6.93 1.35 13.00
N TRP A 4 -7.84 1.78 12.12
CA TRP A 4 -8.57 0.92 11.19
C TRP A 4 -8.68 1.63 9.83
N ILE A 5 -8.85 0.84 8.77
CA ILE A 5 -9.09 1.34 7.42
C ILE A 5 -10.12 0.49 6.68
N CYS A 6 -10.99 1.15 5.93
CA CYS A 6 -11.90 0.55 4.96
C CYS A 6 -11.76 1.25 3.62
N THR A 7 -11.77 0.50 2.53
CA THR A 7 -11.65 1.05 1.18
C THR A 7 -12.80 0.55 0.33
N ASN A 8 -13.14 1.31 -0.71
CA ASN A 8 -14.03 0.82 -1.77
C ASN A 8 -13.23 0.51 -3.04
N ARG A 9 -13.90 -0.08 -4.02
CA ARG A 9 -13.28 -0.48 -5.29
C ARG A 9 -12.96 0.73 -6.19
N LEU A 10 -13.30 1.95 -5.78
CA LEU A 10 -13.00 3.19 -6.48
C LEU A 10 -11.77 3.91 -5.89
N GLY A 11 -11.15 3.34 -4.85
CA GLY A 11 -9.97 3.88 -4.18
C GLY A 11 -10.27 4.96 -3.15
N SER A 12 -11.54 5.27 -2.91
CA SER A 12 -11.99 6.05 -1.76
C SER A 12 -11.89 5.20 -0.50
N PHE A 13 -11.74 5.86 0.66
CA PHE A 13 -11.53 5.14 1.92
C PHE A 13 -12.06 5.90 3.13
N ALA A 14 -12.15 5.18 4.23
CA ALA A 14 -12.42 5.67 5.57
C ALA A 14 -11.34 5.14 6.50
N MET A 15 -10.85 5.97 7.41
CA MET A 15 -9.86 5.53 8.41
C MET A 15 -10.01 6.32 9.71
N GLY A 16 -9.60 5.71 10.82
CA GLY A 16 -9.65 6.38 12.10
C GLY A 16 -9.07 5.52 13.21
N THR A 17 -9.37 5.88 14.45
CA THR A 17 -8.95 5.10 15.63
C THR A 17 -10.10 4.26 16.18
N ALA A 18 -9.76 3.16 16.84
CA ALA A 18 -10.72 2.32 17.57
C ALA A 18 -11.48 3.11 18.65
N LYS A 19 -10.86 4.15 19.23
CA LYS A 19 -11.46 5.05 20.23
C LYS A 19 -12.25 6.23 19.64
N ARG A 20 -12.32 6.34 18.31
CA ARG A 20 -12.89 7.50 17.58
C ARG A 20 -12.34 8.85 18.04
N THR A 21 -11.11 8.86 18.51
CA THR A 21 -10.38 10.09 18.83
C THR A 21 -9.33 10.27 17.73
N PRO A 22 -9.51 11.24 16.81
CA PRO A 22 -8.59 11.45 15.70
C PRO A 22 -7.18 11.79 16.18
N GLU A 23 -6.17 11.10 15.67
CA GLU A 23 -4.77 11.32 16.01
C GLU A 23 -4.00 12.00 14.88
N ARG A 24 -4.46 11.83 13.64
CA ARG A 24 -3.86 12.34 12.40
C ARG A 24 -4.90 13.13 11.62
N LYS A 25 -4.47 14.12 10.83
CA LYS A 25 -5.36 14.88 9.92
C LYS A 25 -6.00 14.04 8.81
N TYR A 26 -5.52 12.81 8.63
CA TYR A 26 -6.01 11.86 7.65
C TYR A 26 -7.17 10.99 8.17
N HIS A 27 -7.46 11.05 9.48
CA HIS A 27 -8.60 10.35 10.07
C HIS A 27 -9.92 11.00 9.64
N GLY A 28 -10.74 10.22 8.95
CA GLY A 28 -12.01 10.66 8.39
C GLY A 28 -12.88 9.48 8.00
N LEU A 29 -14.20 9.68 8.08
CA LEU A 29 -15.18 8.67 7.67
C LEU A 29 -15.36 8.61 6.16
N PHE A 30 -14.98 9.67 5.42
CA PHE A 30 -15.02 9.62 3.97
C PHE A 30 -13.95 10.48 3.31
N ILE A 31 -12.95 9.81 2.75
CA ILE A 31 -11.91 10.36 1.90
C ILE A 31 -12.19 9.90 0.47
N LEU A 32 -12.49 10.86 -0.39
CA LEU A 32 -12.92 10.64 -1.76
C LEU A 32 -11.72 10.65 -2.71
N ARG A 33 -11.52 9.55 -3.44
CA ARG A 33 -10.71 9.54 -4.66
C ARG A 33 -11.64 9.75 -5.86
N ARG A 34 -11.25 10.66 -6.76
CA ARG A 34 -12.04 11.01 -7.94
C ARG A 34 -11.13 11.21 -9.14
N ALA A 35 -11.61 10.80 -10.32
CA ALA A 35 -10.95 11.09 -11.58
C ALA A 35 -10.72 12.60 -11.77
N GLY A 36 -9.56 12.97 -12.31
CA GLY A 36 -9.16 14.36 -12.54
C GLY A 36 -8.81 15.16 -11.29
N LEU A 37 -8.58 14.47 -10.16
CA LEU A 37 -7.93 15.04 -8.99
C LEU A 37 -6.69 14.23 -8.65
N LEU A 38 -5.52 14.88 -8.66
CA LEU A 38 -4.24 14.30 -8.23
C LEU A 38 -4.32 13.79 -6.78
N GLU A 39 -4.95 14.55 -5.89
CA GLU A 39 -5.04 14.26 -4.46
C GLU A 39 -6.49 13.94 -4.04
N PRO A 40 -6.70 12.96 -3.15
CA PRO A 40 -8.01 12.72 -2.56
C PRO A 40 -8.55 13.91 -1.78
N LEU A 41 -9.87 14.01 -1.70
CA LEU A 41 -10.57 15.01 -0.89
C LEU A 41 -11.01 14.41 0.44
N HIS A 42 -10.71 15.08 1.53
CA HIS A 42 -11.26 14.76 2.85
C HIS A 42 -12.65 15.42 2.97
N VAL A 43 -13.72 14.61 2.93
CA VAL A 43 -15.11 15.09 2.85
C VAL A 43 -15.74 15.16 4.24
N LEU A 44 -15.83 14.01 4.90
CA LEU A 44 -16.48 13.83 6.21
C LEU A 44 -15.43 13.37 7.22
N SER A 45 -15.19 14.20 8.24
CA SER A 45 -14.27 13.87 9.33
C SER A 45 -14.92 12.90 10.32
N ASP A 46 -16.11 13.24 10.82
CA ASP A 46 -16.85 12.39 11.75
C ASP A 46 -18.35 12.71 11.71
N VAL A 47 -19.16 11.93 12.43
CA VAL A 47 -20.53 12.29 12.80
C VAL A 47 -20.56 12.37 14.31
N ASN A 48 -20.91 13.54 14.85
CA ASN A 48 -21.10 13.70 16.27
C ASN A 48 -22.50 13.20 16.64
N GLU A 49 -22.56 12.01 17.24
CA GLU A 49 -23.78 11.43 17.75
C GLU A 49 -24.06 11.84 19.19
N VAL A 50 -25.30 12.27 19.43
CA VAL A 50 -25.80 12.62 20.76
C VAL A 50 -27.08 11.85 21.05
N LEU A 51 -27.04 10.99 22.06
CA LEU A 51 -28.23 10.32 22.59
C LEU A 51 -28.77 11.13 23.78
N ILE A 52 -30.04 11.51 23.69
CA ILE A 52 -30.77 12.14 24.78
C ILE A 52 -31.79 11.12 25.30
N ASP A 53 -31.62 10.69 26.54
CA ASP A 53 -32.49 9.70 27.17
C ASP A 53 -32.71 10.02 28.65
N ALA A 54 -33.95 9.92 29.11
CA ALA A 54 -34.38 10.21 30.49
C ALA A 54 -33.84 11.55 31.05
N GLY A 55 -33.75 12.59 30.21
CA GLY A 55 -33.24 13.91 30.60
C GLY A 55 -31.72 14.01 30.73
N ARG A 56 -30.97 12.95 30.36
CA ARG A 56 -29.51 12.92 30.29
C ARG A 56 -29.06 13.01 28.83
N THR A 57 -27.85 13.51 28.63
CA THR A 57 -27.21 13.62 27.31
C THR A 57 -25.93 12.81 27.31
N PHE A 58 -25.77 11.98 26.28
CA PHE A 58 -24.59 11.14 26.05
C PHE A 58 -23.99 11.49 24.68
N GLU A 59 -22.80 12.08 24.68
CA GLU A 59 -22.06 12.43 23.47
C GLU A 59 -21.07 11.29 23.15
N LEU A 60 -21.16 10.72 21.96
CA LEU A 60 -20.40 9.50 21.60
C LEU A 60 -19.09 9.79 20.86
N ALA A 61 -18.91 11.00 20.36
CA ALA A 61 -17.70 11.44 19.71
C ALA A 61 -16.56 11.72 20.70
N SER A 62 -15.33 11.84 20.22
CA SER A 62 -14.18 12.24 21.04
C SER A 62 -13.15 13.01 20.23
N TYR A 63 -12.70 14.16 20.75
CA TYR A 63 -11.73 15.02 20.07
C TYR A 63 -10.71 15.58 21.05
N HIS A 64 -9.52 15.89 20.53
CA HIS A 64 -8.49 16.63 21.27
C HIS A 64 -8.70 18.13 21.12
N TYR A 65 -8.79 18.86 22.24
CA TYR A 65 -8.81 20.32 22.30
C TYR A 65 -7.80 20.83 23.33
N GLY A 66 -6.77 21.54 22.88
CA GLY A 66 -5.69 21.94 23.77
C GLY A 66 -5.14 20.71 24.51
N ASN A 67 -5.12 20.71 25.85
CA ASN A 67 -4.64 19.57 26.64
C ASN A 67 -5.76 18.67 27.18
N ALA A 68 -6.97 18.74 26.62
CA ALA A 68 -8.13 18.00 27.10
C ALA A 68 -8.84 17.26 25.96
N ASP A 69 -9.45 16.13 26.32
CA ASP A 69 -10.36 15.41 25.44
C ASP A 69 -11.79 15.87 25.73
N PHE A 70 -12.52 16.31 24.70
CA PHE A 70 -13.92 16.69 24.84
C PHE A 70 -14.67 16.58 23.48
N PRO A 71 -15.93 16.11 23.44
CA PRO A 71 -16.53 15.25 24.46
C PRO A 71 -15.70 13.97 24.68
N ARG A 72 -16.00 13.20 25.73
CA ARG A 72 -15.25 11.99 26.12
C ARG A 72 -16.03 10.71 25.80
N GLY A 73 -16.60 10.62 24.61
CA GLY A 73 -17.41 9.49 24.16
C GLY A 73 -16.72 8.12 24.28
N PHE A 74 -15.39 8.07 24.25
CA PHE A 74 -14.61 6.86 24.54
C PHE A 74 -14.89 6.27 25.93
N GLU A 75 -15.42 7.03 26.89
CA GLU A 75 -15.84 6.53 28.21
C GLU A 75 -17.14 5.72 28.17
N HIS A 76 -17.97 5.95 27.16
CA HIS A 76 -19.18 5.16 26.93
C HIS A 76 -18.91 3.91 26.10
N GLN A 77 -17.77 3.84 25.40
CA GLN A 77 -17.41 2.73 24.52
C GLN A 77 -17.06 1.48 25.33
N VAL A 78 -17.75 0.37 25.06
CA VAL A 78 -17.53 -0.92 25.71
C VAL A 78 -16.90 -1.97 24.79
N ALA A 79 -17.03 -1.81 23.46
CA ALA A 79 -16.39 -2.70 22.50
C ALA A 79 -16.09 -2.00 21.16
N PHE A 80 -15.14 -2.57 20.41
CA PHE A 80 -14.85 -2.24 19.02
C PHE A 80 -14.42 -3.49 18.26
N SER A 81 -14.89 -3.62 17.01
CA SER A 81 -14.38 -4.57 16.02
C SER A 81 -14.07 -3.84 14.72
N ALA A 82 -12.93 -4.13 14.09
CA ALA A 82 -12.62 -3.66 12.74
C ALA A 82 -13.19 -4.58 11.65
N ASP A 83 -13.49 -5.84 11.98
CA ASP A 83 -13.91 -6.90 11.06
C ASP A 83 -15.39 -7.31 11.30
N PRO A 84 -16.19 -7.56 10.24
CA PRO A 84 -15.91 -7.35 8.81
C PRO A 84 -15.90 -5.87 8.40
N CYS A 85 -16.35 -4.99 9.29
CA CYS A 85 -16.27 -3.55 9.12
C CYS A 85 -16.33 -2.86 10.51
N PRO A 86 -15.81 -1.64 10.62
CA PRO A 86 -15.71 -0.91 11.88
C PRO A 86 -17.05 -0.80 12.59
N THR A 87 -17.12 -1.40 13.77
CA THR A 87 -18.31 -1.47 14.61
C THR A 87 -17.94 -1.10 16.05
N TRP A 88 -18.71 -0.19 16.64
CA TRP A 88 -18.54 0.29 18.01
C TRP A 88 -19.80 0.00 18.81
N GLU A 89 -19.61 -0.41 20.06
CA GLU A 89 -20.69 -0.59 21.03
C GLU A 89 -20.49 0.38 22.19
N TYR A 90 -21.56 1.09 22.57
CA TYR A 90 -21.58 2.04 23.68
C TYR A 90 -22.63 1.67 24.71
N GLN A 91 -22.32 1.93 25.99
CA GLN A 91 -23.26 1.85 27.10
C GLN A 91 -23.54 3.27 27.63
N CYS A 92 -24.80 3.70 27.48
CA CYS A 92 -25.26 5.06 27.76
C CYS A 92 -26.37 5.02 28.83
N GLY A 93 -25.99 4.88 30.10
CA GLY A 93 -26.97 4.58 31.16
C GLY A 93 -27.52 3.17 30.94
N ASP A 94 -28.84 3.03 30.82
CA ASP A 94 -29.49 1.75 30.52
C ASP A 94 -29.50 1.44 29.01
N ALA A 95 -29.36 2.46 28.16
CA ALA A 95 -29.37 2.32 26.72
C ALA A 95 -28.04 1.78 26.18
N ARG A 96 -28.11 1.01 25.09
CA ARG A 96 -26.96 0.57 24.30
C ARG A 96 -27.04 1.14 22.91
N VAL A 97 -25.91 1.60 22.38
CA VAL A 97 -25.80 2.11 21.00
C VAL A 97 -24.76 1.29 20.26
N SER A 98 -25.16 0.64 19.17
CA SER A 98 -24.28 0.03 18.19
C SER A 98 -24.15 0.97 17.00
N ARG A 99 -22.93 1.23 16.56
CA ARG A 99 -22.59 2.03 15.37
C ARG A 99 -21.72 1.20 14.46
N ARG A 100 -22.15 1.00 13.21
CA ARG A 100 -21.43 0.20 12.20
C ARG A 100 -21.23 0.98 10.91
N LEU A 101 -20.00 1.04 10.42
CA LEU A 101 -19.63 1.73 9.19
C LEU A 101 -19.61 0.76 7.99
N GLU A 102 -20.15 1.19 6.85
CA GLU A 102 -20.06 0.49 5.57
C GLU A 102 -19.70 1.52 4.49
N LEU A 103 -18.55 1.33 3.85
CA LEU A 103 -18.20 2.06 2.63
C LEU A 103 -18.61 1.17 1.46
N VAL A 104 -19.54 1.64 0.62
CA VAL A 104 -20.09 0.79 -0.45
C VAL A 104 -19.02 0.56 -1.52
N ALA A 105 -18.85 -0.70 -1.91
CA ALA A 105 -17.74 -1.12 -2.76
C ALA A 105 -17.78 -0.46 -4.16
N GLU A 106 -18.94 -0.38 -4.81
CA GLU A 106 -19.07 0.05 -6.21
C GLU A 106 -19.41 1.53 -6.38
N ARG A 107 -19.62 2.30 -5.31
CA ARG A 107 -20.04 3.71 -5.39
C ARG A 107 -19.42 4.55 -4.30
N ASN A 108 -19.34 5.85 -4.53
CA ASN A 108 -18.92 6.81 -3.52
C ASN A 108 -20.08 7.09 -2.53
N GLU A 109 -20.44 6.07 -1.75
CA GLU A 109 -21.45 6.11 -0.70
C GLU A 109 -20.88 5.56 0.61
N LEU A 110 -21.00 6.35 1.67
CA LEU A 110 -20.80 5.93 3.05
C LEU A 110 -22.16 5.68 3.72
N ARG A 111 -22.26 4.57 4.44
CA ARG A 111 -23.40 4.23 5.30
C ARG A 111 -22.94 4.05 6.73
N ILE A 112 -23.68 4.64 7.66
CA ILE A 112 -23.47 4.43 9.10
C ILE A 112 -24.77 3.90 9.68
N HIS A 113 -24.74 2.65 10.10
CA HIS A 113 -25.87 1.95 10.69
C HIS A 113 -25.84 2.14 12.21
N TYR A 114 -26.98 2.51 12.77
CA TYR A 114 -27.18 2.69 14.20
C TYR A 114 -28.25 1.73 14.68
N ARG A 115 -27.99 1.07 15.81
CA ARG A 115 -28.99 0.37 16.60
C ARG A 115 -28.95 0.89 18.03
N VAL A 116 -30.08 1.38 18.52
CA VAL A 116 -30.26 1.76 19.92
C VAL A 116 -31.24 0.81 20.57
N SER A 117 -30.92 0.31 21.76
CA SER A 117 -31.83 -0.52 22.56
C SER A 117 -31.79 -0.14 24.04
N GLY A 118 -32.86 -0.43 24.77
CA GLY A 118 -32.95 -0.17 26.21
C GLY A 118 -33.09 1.32 26.57
N ALA A 119 -33.44 2.18 25.61
CA ALA A 119 -33.69 3.60 25.88
C ALA A 119 -35.08 3.81 26.51
N GLY A 120 -35.25 4.91 27.23
CA GLY A 120 -36.53 5.35 27.76
C GLY A 120 -37.52 5.81 26.68
N ARG A 121 -38.72 6.20 27.14
CA ARG A 121 -39.75 6.77 26.27
C ARG A 121 -39.40 8.22 25.90
N GLY A 122 -39.53 8.57 24.61
CA GLY A 122 -39.23 9.89 24.09
C GLY A 122 -37.73 10.17 23.95
N ALA A 123 -36.91 9.13 23.80
CA ALA A 123 -35.49 9.26 23.53
C ALA A 123 -35.26 9.92 22.16
N GLU A 124 -34.13 10.63 22.01
CA GLU A 124 -33.75 11.32 20.78
C GLU A 124 -32.30 10.99 20.43
N LEU A 125 -32.06 10.55 19.19
CA LEU A 125 -30.73 10.43 18.61
C LEU A 125 -30.51 11.58 17.62
N ARG A 126 -29.48 12.38 17.86
CA ARG A 126 -29.03 13.44 16.94
C ARG A 126 -27.76 13.02 16.23
N LEU A 127 -27.74 13.20 14.91
CA LEU A 127 -26.61 12.86 14.05
C LEU A 127 -26.09 14.13 13.37
N SER A 128 -24.96 14.66 13.84
CA SER A 128 -24.39 15.94 13.39
C SER A 128 -23.11 15.71 12.57
N PRO A 129 -23.13 15.80 11.23
CA PRO A 129 -21.94 15.56 10.42
C PRO A 129 -20.91 16.69 10.58
N LEU A 130 -19.63 16.33 10.70
CA LEU A 130 -18.49 17.24 10.73
C LEU A 130 -17.74 17.18 9.40
N LEU A 131 -17.89 18.24 8.60
CA LEU A 131 -17.39 18.34 7.23
C LEU A 131 -16.09 19.14 7.20
N SER A 132 -15.08 18.60 6.53
CA SER A 132 -13.78 19.27 6.32
C SER A 132 -13.67 19.89 4.93
N ALA A 133 -14.17 19.19 3.91
CA ALA A 133 -14.18 19.57 2.49
C ALA A 133 -12.90 20.26 1.98
N ARG A 134 -11.79 19.52 2.03
CA ARG A 134 -10.44 19.99 1.68
C ARG A 134 -9.63 18.92 0.95
N GLY A 135 -8.47 19.30 0.41
CA GLY A 135 -7.45 18.32 0.02
C GLY A 135 -6.96 17.51 1.22
N MET A 136 -6.72 16.22 1.04
CA MET A 136 -6.41 15.31 2.14
C MET A 136 -5.11 15.66 2.90
N HIS A 137 -4.13 16.29 2.25
CA HIS A 137 -2.88 16.71 2.89
C HIS A 137 -2.95 18.07 3.61
N GLN A 138 -4.07 18.79 3.49
CA GLN A 138 -4.29 20.11 4.07
C GLN A 138 -5.08 20.05 5.38
N LEU A 139 -5.27 21.20 6.03
CA LEU A 139 -6.20 21.40 7.14
C LEU A 139 -7.19 22.51 6.78
N GLY A 140 -8.45 22.33 7.17
CA GLY A 140 -9.50 23.34 7.04
C GLY A 140 -9.50 24.35 8.19
N HIS A 141 -9.84 25.60 7.88
CA HIS A 141 -10.08 26.63 8.87
C HIS A 141 -11.36 27.38 8.54
N GLU A 142 -12.01 27.94 9.57
CA GLU A 142 -13.19 28.77 9.38
C GLU A 142 -12.90 29.91 8.39
N ASN A 143 -13.76 30.04 7.38
CA ASN A 143 -13.59 31.03 6.33
C ASN A 143 -14.94 31.54 5.81
N PRO A 144 -14.98 32.77 5.26
CA PRO A 144 -16.22 33.38 4.76
C PRO A 144 -16.67 32.83 3.41
N PHE A 145 -15.90 31.94 2.77
CA PHE A 145 -16.19 31.42 1.43
C PHE A 145 -17.00 30.12 1.45
N LEU A 146 -17.12 29.46 2.61
CA LEU A 146 -17.91 28.25 2.75
C LEU A 146 -19.40 28.54 2.53
N ASP A 147 -20.03 27.79 1.63
CA ASP A 147 -21.47 27.83 1.40
C ASP A 147 -22.19 26.77 2.25
N GLY A 148 -22.63 27.17 3.44
CA GLY A 148 -23.34 26.32 4.40
C GLY A 148 -24.83 26.11 4.09
N ARG A 149 -25.33 26.54 2.92
CA ARG A 149 -26.75 26.40 2.56
C ARG A 149 -27.13 24.93 2.40
N VAL A 150 -28.19 24.54 3.09
CA VAL A 150 -28.86 23.25 2.91
C VAL A 150 -29.76 23.35 1.68
N ARG A 151 -29.64 22.38 0.78
CA ARG A 151 -30.44 22.28 -0.45
C ARG A 151 -31.40 21.11 -0.32
N ASP A 152 -32.58 21.23 -0.91
CA ASP A 152 -33.50 20.10 -1.00
C ASP A 152 -32.94 19.03 -1.93
N ALA A 153 -32.88 17.80 -1.45
CA ALA A 153 -32.60 16.61 -2.25
C ALA A 153 -33.71 15.60 -1.97
N ASN A 154 -34.20 14.89 -3.00
CA ASN A 154 -35.21 13.87 -2.78
C ASN A 154 -34.63 12.47 -3.10
N PRO A 155 -34.39 11.61 -2.09
CA PRO A 155 -34.54 11.84 -0.64
C PRO A 155 -33.33 12.55 0.03
N GLY A 156 -33.58 13.31 1.11
CA GLY A 156 -32.54 13.87 1.99
C GLY A 156 -32.27 15.37 1.87
N VAL A 157 -31.00 15.76 2.07
CA VAL A 157 -30.50 17.13 1.94
C VAL A 157 -29.21 17.14 1.12
N GLY A 158 -29.00 18.19 0.34
CA GLY A 158 -27.83 18.40 -0.51
C GLY A 158 -26.90 19.50 -0.02
N PHE A 159 -25.60 19.32 -0.25
CA PHE A 159 -24.55 20.27 0.12
C PHE A 159 -23.58 20.48 -1.02
N ARG A 160 -23.19 21.74 -1.25
CA ARG A 160 -22.06 22.12 -2.10
C ARG A 160 -21.30 23.23 -1.39
N LEU A 161 -20.28 22.85 -0.63
CA LEU A 161 -19.59 23.76 0.30
C LEU A 161 -18.67 24.76 -0.39
N TYR A 162 -18.11 24.38 -1.54
CA TYR A 162 -17.28 25.25 -2.38
C TYR A 162 -17.63 25.05 -3.85
N ARG A 163 -17.32 26.03 -4.69
CA ARG A 163 -17.61 25.99 -6.13
C ARG A 163 -16.97 24.77 -6.82
N ASP A 164 -15.72 24.47 -6.47
CA ASP A 164 -14.92 23.39 -7.08
C ASP A 164 -14.97 22.09 -6.26
N PHE A 165 -15.73 22.07 -5.17
CA PHE A 165 -15.97 20.88 -4.37
C PHE A 165 -17.24 20.16 -4.85
N PRO A 166 -17.23 18.82 -4.96
CA PRO A 166 -18.39 18.09 -5.45
C PRO A 166 -19.62 18.32 -4.55
N GLU A 167 -20.78 18.43 -5.19
CA GLU A 167 -22.05 18.33 -4.46
C GLU A 167 -22.21 16.92 -3.90
N PHE A 168 -22.85 16.80 -2.74
CA PHE A 168 -23.14 15.50 -2.13
C PHE A 168 -24.45 15.57 -1.37
N THR A 169 -25.08 14.41 -1.16
CA THR A 169 -26.34 14.29 -0.44
C THR A 169 -26.15 13.52 0.85
N MET A 170 -26.95 13.86 1.85
CA MET A 170 -27.09 13.09 3.08
C MET A 170 -28.56 12.78 3.34
N ARG A 171 -28.86 11.57 3.80
CA ARG A 171 -30.22 11.15 4.16
C ARG A 171 -30.19 10.17 5.30
N CYS A 172 -31.29 10.08 6.03
CA CYS A 172 -31.52 9.03 7.01
C CYS A 172 -32.57 8.03 6.50
N GLU A 173 -32.43 6.77 6.90
CA GLU A 173 -33.40 5.71 6.68
C GLU A 173 -33.69 5.04 8.03
N PRO A 174 -34.92 5.08 8.56
CA PRO A 174 -36.11 5.76 8.02
C PRO A 174 -35.91 7.28 7.89
N PRO A 175 -36.71 7.96 7.03
CA PRO A 175 -36.59 9.41 6.86
C PRO A 175 -36.69 10.16 8.19
N ALA A 176 -35.78 11.11 8.39
CA ALA A 176 -35.71 11.95 9.59
C ALA A 176 -35.60 13.43 9.18
N ASP A 177 -36.15 14.30 10.02
CA ASP A 177 -36.06 15.75 9.82
C ASP A 177 -34.60 16.21 9.99
N PHE A 178 -34.17 17.11 9.10
CA PHE A 178 -32.89 17.78 9.18
C PHE A 178 -33.05 19.20 9.73
N GLU A 179 -32.39 19.49 10.83
CA GLU A 179 -32.41 20.80 11.51
C GLU A 179 -31.20 21.63 11.07
N PRO A 180 -31.37 22.68 10.23
CA PRO A 180 -30.26 23.48 9.73
C PRO A 180 -29.73 24.43 10.83
N LYS A 181 -28.71 23.98 11.55
CA LYS A 181 -28.03 24.76 12.61
C LYS A 181 -26.53 24.76 12.37
N GLY A 182 -26.12 25.52 11.35
CA GLY A 182 -24.73 25.63 10.93
C GLY A 182 -23.83 26.19 12.03
N PHE A 183 -22.71 25.52 12.32
CA PHE A 183 -21.64 26.04 13.19
C PHE A 183 -20.26 25.48 12.81
N TRP A 184 -19.20 26.14 13.26
CA TRP A 184 -17.82 25.65 13.16
C TRP A 184 -17.39 25.00 14.46
N ASN A 185 -16.98 23.75 14.38
CA ASN A 185 -16.31 23.04 15.45
C ASN A 185 -14.81 23.33 15.37
N ARG A 186 -14.32 24.23 16.22
CA ARG A 186 -13.01 24.86 16.06
C ARG A 186 -11.89 24.15 16.81
N SER A 187 -10.69 24.17 16.24
CA SER A 187 -9.43 23.77 16.88
C SER A 187 -9.34 22.31 17.32
N VAL A 188 -9.94 21.38 16.55
CA VAL A 188 -9.71 19.94 16.71
C VAL A 188 -8.22 19.68 16.45
N ARG A 189 -7.54 19.04 17.41
CA ARG A 189 -6.09 18.79 17.35
C ARG A 189 -5.78 17.36 16.86
N TYR A 190 -4.69 17.21 16.12
CA TYR A 190 -4.11 15.95 15.67
C TYR A 190 -2.71 15.73 16.27
N PRO A 191 -2.59 15.05 17.44
CA PRO A 191 -1.33 14.89 18.16
C PRO A 191 -0.17 14.26 17.37
N GLU A 192 -0.45 13.46 16.35
CA GLU A 192 0.59 12.86 15.51
C GLU A 192 1.16 13.87 14.51
N GLU A 193 0.37 14.83 14.03
CA GLU A 193 0.88 15.91 13.18
C GLU A 193 1.75 16.87 14.00
N GLU A 194 1.33 17.18 15.24
CA GLU A 194 2.15 17.97 16.19
C GLU A 194 3.50 17.30 16.46
N ARG A 195 3.51 15.97 16.70
CA ARG A 195 4.74 15.19 16.92
C ARG A 195 5.68 15.13 15.71
N ARG A 196 5.15 15.38 14.52
CA ARG A 196 5.89 15.41 13.25
C ARG A 196 6.26 16.84 12.82
N GLY A 197 5.90 17.83 13.65
CA GLY A 197 6.00 19.28 13.48
C GLY A 197 5.25 19.86 12.30
N TYR A 198 4.15 19.22 11.93
CA TYR A 198 3.18 19.78 11.00
C TYR A 198 2.13 20.62 11.71
N PRO A 199 1.42 21.51 10.98
CA PRO A 199 0.18 22.07 11.45
C PRO A 199 -0.77 20.96 11.91
N ASP A 200 -1.36 21.14 13.08
CA ASP A 200 -2.02 20.08 13.84
C ASP A 200 -3.47 20.40 14.22
N LYS A 201 -3.98 21.60 13.90
CA LYS A 201 -5.31 22.08 14.33
C LYS A 201 -6.22 22.37 13.16
N GLU A 202 -7.46 21.88 13.23
CA GLU A 202 -8.48 22.02 12.18
C GLU A 202 -9.79 22.60 12.73
N ASP A 203 -10.46 23.40 11.90
CA ASP A 203 -11.86 23.75 12.12
C ASP A 203 -12.75 22.94 11.17
N LEU A 204 -13.77 22.27 11.71
CA LEU A 204 -14.71 21.42 10.96
C LEU A 204 -16.09 22.07 10.91
N PHE A 205 -16.71 22.12 9.75
CA PHE A 205 -18.03 22.71 9.58
C PHE A 205 -19.15 21.68 9.83
N CYS A 206 -20.09 22.01 10.71
CA CYS A 206 -21.30 21.24 10.93
C CYS A 206 -22.50 21.99 10.34
N PRO A 207 -23.21 21.45 9.32
CA PRO A 207 -24.32 22.15 8.68
C PRO A 207 -25.63 22.11 9.51
N GLY A 208 -25.75 21.17 10.45
CA GLY A 208 -26.97 20.88 11.18
C GLY A 208 -26.98 19.43 11.67
N TYR A 209 -28.15 18.87 11.96
CA TYR A 209 -28.27 17.48 12.39
C TYR A 209 -29.58 16.83 11.93
N PHE A 210 -29.54 15.50 11.75
CA PHE A 210 -30.76 14.70 11.68
C PHE A 210 -31.26 14.38 13.09
N SER A 211 -32.57 14.47 13.32
CA SER A 211 -33.21 14.19 14.62
C SER A 211 -34.16 13.01 14.54
N LEU A 212 -33.86 11.93 15.27
CA LEU A 212 -34.71 10.74 15.35
C LEU A 212 -35.26 10.58 16.77
N LYS A 213 -36.59 10.67 16.92
CA LYS A 213 -37.28 10.42 18.18
C LYS A 213 -37.89 9.02 18.18
N PHE A 214 -37.75 8.31 19.29
CA PHE A 214 -38.16 6.91 19.39
C PHE A 214 -38.50 6.51 20.84
N ASP A 215 -39.15 5.36 20.98
CA ASP A 215 -39.52 4.76 22.25
C ASP A 215 -38.87 3.36 22.33
N GLY A 216 -37.96 3.15 23.28
CA GLY A 216 -37.34 1.83 23.53
C GLY A 216 -36.19 1.48 22.59
N GLU A 217 -36.48 1.30 21.30
CA GLU A 217 -35.52 0.84 20.28
C GLU A 217 -35.53 1.73 19.03
N LEU A 218 -34.38 1.81 18.37
CA LEU A 218 -34.20 2.50 17.09
C LEU A 218 -33.23 1.70 16.22
N GLU A 219 -33.60 1.48 14.96
CA GLU A 219 -32.65 1.14 13.90
C GLU A 219 -32.72 2.22 12.83
N CYS A 220 -31.57 2.80 12.47
CA CYS A 220 -31.50 3.77 11.39
C CYS A 220 -30.14 3.77 10.69
N THR A 221 -30.12 4.16 9.42
CA THR A 221 -28.90 4.31 8.62
C THR A 221 -28.76 5.74 8.14
N LEU A 222 -27.60 6.34 8.39
CA LEU A 222 -27.20 7.60 7.78
C LEU A 222 -26.41 7.31 6.50
N HIS A 223 -26.86 7.88 5.39
CA HIS A 223 -26.18 7.80 4.10
C HIS A 223 -25.52 9.13 3.78
N LEU A 224 -24.29 9.08 3.27
CA LEU A 224 -23.65 10.19 2.57
C LEU A 224 -23.24 9.69 1.19
N GLN A 225 -23.76 10.33 0.13
CA GLN A 225 -23.52 9.91 -1.24
C GLN A 225 -22.99 11.07 -2.09
N LEU A 226 -21.93 10.82 -2.85
CA LEU A 226 -21.46 11.71 -3.89
C LEU A 226 -21.92 11.22 -5.27
N PRO A 227 -22.14 12.15 -6.24
CA PRO A 227 -22.41 11.80 -7.63
C PRO A 227 -21.29 10.96 -8.23
N GLY A 228 -21.67 9.98 -9.05
CA GLY A 228 -20.75 9.09 -9.77
C GLY A 228 -21.40 7.74 -9.98
N ASP A 229 -21.34 7.23 -11.21
CA ASP A 229 -21.85 5.91 -11.54
C ASP A 229 -20.88 4.82 -11.06
N ALA A 230 -21.44 3.68 -10.69
CA ALA A 230 -20.68 2.47 -10.47
C ALA A 230 -20.19 1.92 -11.82
N PRO A 231 -18.88 1.69 -12.02
CA PRO A 231 -18.44 0.89 -13.16
C PRO A 231 -19.00 -0.55 -13.00
N GLU A 232 -19.38 -1.19 -14.11
CA GLU A 232 -19.66 -2.63 -14.10
C GLU A 232 -18.37 -3.38 -13.76
N LEU A 233 -18.42 -4.23 -12.74
CA LEU A 233 -17.29 -5.04 -12.30
C LEU A 233 -17.63 -6.52 -12.45
N ASP A 234 -16.68 -7.29 -12.99
CA ASP A 234 -16.73 -8.75 -12.94
C ASP A 234 -16.59 -9.18 -11.46
N GLU A 235 -17.62 -9.83 -10.91
CA GLU A 235 -17.68 -10.29 -9.50
C GLU A 235 -16.82 -11.52 -9.21
N GLU A 236 -16.19 -12.11 -10.22
CA GLU A 236 -15.37 -13.30 -10.05
C GLU A 236 -13.99 -12.94 -9.48
N GLU A 237 -13.56 -13.75 -8.51
CA GLU A 237 -12.17 -14.08 -8.14
C GLU A 237 -11.88 -13.87 -6.64
N TRP A 238 -12.45 -14.76 -5.83
CA TRP A 238 -11.78 -15.28 -4.64
C TRP A 238 -11.89 -16.80 -4.65
N ASP A 239 -10.81 -17.50 -4.99
CA ASP A 239 -10.69 -18.92 -4.71
C ASP A 239 -10.17 -19.07 -3.28
N GLY A 240 -11.06 -19.53 -2.39
CA GLY A 240 -10.74 -19.84 -1.00
C GLY A 240 -9.61 -20.87 -0.87
N PRO A 241 -9.13 -21.11 0.35
CA PRO A 241 -7.80 -21.64 0.56
C PRO A 241 -7.53 -22.99 -0.09
N HIS A 242 -6.44 -23.00 -0.86
CA HIS A 242 -5.68 -24.20 -1.16
C HIS A 242 -4.98 -24.68 0.12
N PHE A 243 -4.84 -25.99 0.32
CA PHE A 243 -4.34 -26.58 1.57
C PHE A 243 -3.00 -25.96 2.04
N ILE A 244 -3.05 -25.19 3.13
CA ILE A 244 -1.90 -24.58 3.83
C ILE A 244 -1.94 -25.05 5.29
N GLU A 245 -0.79 -25.06 5.96
CA GLU A 245 -0.73 -25.46 7.37
C GLU A 245 -1.60 -24.54 8.28
N PRO A 246 -2.29 -25.11 9.29
CA PRO A 246 -3.07 -24.32 10.25
C PRO A 246 -2.23 -23.22 10.91
N GLY A 247 -2.81 -22.02 11.07
CA GLY A 247 -2.12 -20.83 11.58
C GLY A 247 -1.38 -20.03 10.51
N ILE A 248 -0.72 -20.67 9.53
CA ILE A 248 -0.27 -19.98 8.30
C ILE A 248 -1.49 -19.63 7.46
N GLN A 249 -2.51 -20.49 7.43
CA GLN A 249 -3.76 -20.20 6.75
C GLN A 249 -4.44 -18.95 7.29
N GLU A 250 -4.55 -18.80 8.61
CA GLU A 250 -5.15 -17.61 9.25
C GLU A 250 -4.35 -16.34 8.90
N PHE A 251 -3.02 -16.46 8.83
CA PHE A 251 -2.15 -15.38 8.39
C PHE A 251 -2.36 -15.03 6.91
N ALA A 252 -2.43 -16.03 6.03
CA ALA A 252 -2.70 -15.85 4.61
C ALA A 252 -4.08 -15.20 4.38
N ASP A 253 -5.11 -15.65 5.08
CA ASP A 253 -6.47 -15.11 4.98
C ASP A 253 -6.52 -13.64 5.40
N ALA A 254 -5.86 -13.29 6.52
CA ALA A 254 -5.76 -11.91 6.97
C ALA A 254 -5.04 -11.02 5.94
N LEU A 255 -3.90 -11.48 5.41
CA LEU A 255 -3.16 -10.75 4.37
C LEU A 255 -3.93 -10.63 3.06
N ALA A 256 -4.68 -11.66 2.67
CA ALA A 256 -5.45 -11.66 1.44
C ALA A 256 -6.71 -10.78 1.56
N GLN A 257 -7.33 -10.69 2.74
CA GLN A 257 -8.36 -9.68 3.03
C GLN A 257 -7.79 -8.26 2.92
N ALA A 258 -6.61 -8.02 3.50
CA ALA A 258 -5.91 -6.74 3.41
C ALA A 258 -5.53 -6.37 1.96
N ALA A 259 -5.10 -7.35 1.17
CA ALA A 259 -4.67 -7.18 -0.22
C ALA A 259 -5.77 -6.60 -1.11
N GLN A 260 -7.05 -6.95 -0.86
CA GLN A 260 -8.18 -6.42 -1.61
C GLN A 260 -8.30 -4.90 -1.49
N GLN A 261 -7.83 -4.32 -0.37
CA GLN A 261 -8.03 -2.91 -0.08
C GLN A 261 -7.19 -1.98 -0.96
N PHE A 262 -6.13 -2.48 -1.59
CA PHE A 262 -5.20 -1.68 -2.40
C PHE A 262 -5.54 -1.67 -3.90
N VAL A 263 -6.42 -2.57 -4.36
CA VAL A 263 -6.79 -2.67 -5.78
C VAL A 263 -8.03 -1.84 -6.03
N TYR A 264 -7.92 -0.87 -6.94
CA TYR A 264 -9.03 0.02 -7.28
C TYR A 264 -9.26 0.07 -8.80
N ILE A 265 -10.40 0.63 -9.18
CA ILE A 265 -10.81 0.89 -10.55
C ILE A 265 -10.87 2.39 -10.73
N GLU A 266 -10.07 2.91 -11.65
CA GLU A 266 -10.07 4.33 -11.97
C GLU A 266 -11.37 4.68 -12.72
N GLN A 267 -12.10 5.68 -12.22
CA GLN A 267 -13.48 5.94 -12.63
C GLN A 267 -13.60 6.46 -14.07
N ALA A 268 -12.63 7.22 -14.58
CA ALA A 268 -12.70 7.78 -15.93
C ALA A 268 -12.37 6.75 -17.03
N SER A 269 -11.41 5.86 -16.77
CA SER A 269 -10.89 4.87 -17.71
C SER A 269 -11.50 3.49 -17.54
N GLY A 270 -12.05 3.18 -16.36
CA GLY A 270 -12.47 1.84 -15.96
C GLY A 270 -11.29 0.86 -15.79
N GLU A 271 -10.05 1.33 -15.82
CA GLU A 271 -8.86 0.49 -15.71
C GLU A 271 -8.47 0.23 -14.24
N PRO A 272 -8.00 -0.98 -13.91
CA PRO A 272 -7.53 -1.28 -12.56
C PRO A 272 -6.17 -0.62 -12.29
N GLY A 273 -5.94 -0.29 -11.03
CA GLY A 273 -4.66 0.18 -10.52
C GLY A 273 -4.43 -0.31 -9.09
N VAL A 274 -3.24 -0.01 -8.56
CA VAL A 274 -2.87 -0.30 -7.17
C VAL A 274 -2.53 1.01 -6.46
N ILE A 275 -3.16 1.24 -5.31
CA ILE A 275 -2.76 2.30 -4.38
C ILE A 275 -1.57 1.77 -3.57
N ALA A 276 -0.44 2.47 -3.61
CA ALA A 276 0.80 2.03 -2.96
C ALA A 276 0.64 1.91 -1.44
N GLY A 277 -0.14 2.81 -0.86
CA GLY A 277 -0.75 2.61 0.45
C GLY A 277 -1.34 3.86 1.09
N TYR A 278 -1.97 3.64 2.23
CA TYR A 278 -2.88 4.59 2.84
C TYR A 278 -2.29 5.18 4.14
N PRO A 279 -2.57 6.46 4.42
CA PRO A 279 -3.37 7.38 3.59
C PRO A 279 -2.58 8.12 2.52
N TRP A 280 -1.25 8.08 2.51
CA TRP A 280 -0.45 9.10 1.83
C TRP A 280 -0.24 8.91 0.34
N PHE A 281 -0.34 7.68 -0.17
CA PHE A 281 0.14 7.40 -1.52
C PHE A 281 -1.01 7.26 -2.53
N GLY A 282 -0.71 7.67 -3.77
CA GLY A 282 -1.47 7.30 -4.96
C GLY A 282 -0.94 6.01 -5.55
N GLU A 283 -1.01 5.91 -6.88
CA GLU A 283 -0.42 4.81 -7.62
C GLU A 283 1.05 5.10 -7.98
N TRP A 284 1.92 4.14 -7.63
CA TRP A 284 3.35 4.20 -7.93
C TRP A 284 3.77 2.94 -8.72
N GLY A 285 4.39 3.10 -9.87
CA GLY A 285 4.80 2.03 -10.77
C GLY A 285 5.72 1.01 -10.09
N ARG A 286 6.74 1.45 -9.35
CA ARG A 286 7.62 0.55 -8.57
C ARG A 286 6.79 -0.32 -7.62
N ASP A 287 6.02 0.31 -6.74
CA ASP A 287 5.21 -0.35 -5.71
C ASP A 287 4.18 -1.29 -6.33
N THR A 288 3.46 -0.83 -7.36
CA THR A 288 2.48 -1.64 -8.09
C THR A 288 3.13 -2.88 -8.68
N LEU A 289 4.29 -2.75 -9.33
CA LEU A 289 4.95 -3.86 -10.02
C LEU A 289 5.63 -4.84 -9.05
N ILE A 290 6.08 -4.38 -7.89
CA ILE A 290 6.53 -5.24 -6.78
C ILE A 290 5.35 -5.97 -6.15
N ALA A 291 4.23 -5.26 -5.90
CA ALA A 291 3.07 -5.82 -5.20
C ALA A 291 2.20 -6.74 -6.08
N LEU A 292 2.22 -6.56 -7.41
CA LEU A 292 1.32 -7.25 -8.34
C LEU A 292 1.31 -8.78 -8.20
N PRO A 293 2.46 -9.49 -8.07
CA PRO A 293 2.44 -10.93 -7.91
C PRO A 293 1.68 -11.37 -6.65
N GLY A 294 1.92 -10.72 -5.51
CA GLY A 294 1.25 -11.05 -4.26
C GLY A 294 -0.22 -10.65 -4.23
N LEU A 295 -0.56 -9.44 -4.68
CA LEU A 295 -1.94 -8.95 -4.66
C LEU A 295 -2.85 -9.67 -5.65
N LEU A 296 -2.32 -10.08 -6.81
CA LEU A 296 -3.12 -10.50 -7.94
C LEU A 296 -2.78 -11.88 -8.52
N LEU A 297 -1.51 -12.30 -8.58
CA LEU A 297 -1.18 -13.58 -9.21
C LEU A 297 -1.39 -14.77 -8.26
N GLU A 298 -0.94 -14.62 -7.01
CA GLU A 298 -1.06 -15.67 -5.99
C GLU A 298 -2.51 -15.81 -5.48
N THR A 299 -3.34 -14.78 -5.68
CA THR A 299 -4.79 -14.74 -5.40
C THR A 299 -5.65 -15.11 -6.61
N ALA A 300 -5.05 -15.62 -7.68
CA ALA A 300 -5.71 -16.04 -8.93
C ALA A 300 -6.44 -14.92 -9.72
N ARG A 301 -6.13 -13.65 -9.45
CA ARG A 301 -6.67 -12.47 -10.16
C ARG A 301 -5.87 -12.09 -11.40
N THR A 302 -5.51 -13.10 -12.21
CA THR A 302 -4.63 -12.94 -13.37
C THR A 302 -5.19 -11.96 -14.41
N ARG A 303 -6.51 -11.94 -14.64
CA ARG A 303 -7.12 -11.02 -15.61
C ARG A 303 -6.92 -9.57 -15.19
N THR A 304 -7.08 -9.27 -13.91
CA THR A 304 -6.81 -7.94 -13.35
C THR A 304 -5.32 -7.58 -13.48
N ALA A 305 -4.41 -8.50 -13.12
CA ALA A 305 -2.97 -8.31 -13.30
C ALA A 305 -2.58 -8.00 -14.75
N ALA A 306 -3.17 -8.73 -15.70
CA ALA A 306 -2.94 -8.52 -17.12
C ALA A 306 -3.40 -7.14 -17.60
N ARG A 307 -4.53 -6.63 -17.10
CA ARG A 307 -5.02 -5.28 -17.44
C ARG A 307 -4.07 -4.20 -16.91
N ILE A 308 -3.55 -4.36 -15.69
CA ILE A 308 -2.56 -3.43 -15.10
C ILE A 308 -1.28 -3.42 -15.93
N ILE A 309 -0.73 -4.59 -16.25
CA ILE A 309 0.49 -4.70 -17.07
C ILE A 309 0.27 -4.16 -18.48
N ASP A 310 -0.90 -4.38 -19.08
CA ASP A 310 -1.23 -3.81 -20.38
C ASP A 310 -1.26 -2.26 -20.34
N ARG A 311 -1.82 -1.66 -19.29
CA ARG A 311 -1.82 -0.22 -19.10
C ARG A 311 -0.40 0.34 -18.94
N PHE A 312 0.41 -0.26 -18.06
CA PHE A 312 1.83 0.13 -17.93
C PHE A 312 2.58 -0.04 -19.26
N ALA A 313 2.26 -1.12 -19.99
CA ALA A 313 2.86 -1.35 -21.28
C ALA A 313 2.48 -0.25 -22.30
N ARG A 314 1.22 0.17 -22.37
CA ARG A 314 0.79 1.25 -23.26
C ARG A 314 1.32 2.61 -22.83
N SER A 315 1.51 2.83 -21.53
CA SER A 315 1.97 4.10 -20.99
C SER A 315 3.44 4.41 -21.26
N ARG A 316 4.27 3.41 -21.61
CA ARG A 316 5.73 3.58 -21.77
C ARG A 316 6.09 4.81 -22.61
N ARG A 317 7.06 5.60 -22.12
CA ARG A 317 7.65 6.74 -22.83
C ARG A 317 9.14 6.52 -22.94
N ASP A 318 9.66 6.63 -24.16
CA ASP A 318 11.09 6.42 -24.46
C ASP A 318 11.63 5.11 -23.88
N GLY A 319 10.84 4.03 -23.91
CA GLY A 319 11.23 2.72 -23.38
C GLY A 319 11.31 2.63 -21.85
N LEU A 320 10.76 3.57 -21.11
CA LEU A 320 10.68 3.54 -19.64
C LEU A 320 9.24 3.45 -19.14
N ILE A 321 9.11 2.90 -17.93
CA ILE A 321 7.88 2.83 -17.14
C ILE A 321 7.91 3.96 -16.10
N PRO A 322 6.78 4.67 -15.87
CA PRO A 322 6.76 5.76 -14.90
C PRO A 322 6.75 5.21 -13.46
N ASN A 323 7.38 5.93 -12.53
CA ASN A 323 7.30 5.67 -11.10
C ASN A 323 6.09 6.33 -10.49
N LEU A 324 5.93 7.65 -10.57
CA LEU A 324 4.66 8.28 -10.18
C LEU A 324 3.71 8.23 -11.38
N VAL A 325 2.54 7.61 -11.21
CA VAL A 325 1.50 7.58 -12.26
C VAL A 325 0.61 8.80 -12.09
N GLY A 326 0.81 9.81 -12.96
CA GLY A 326 0.02 11.04 -12.98
C GLY A 326 -1.30 10.88 -13.73
N GLU A 327 -2.08 11.96 -13.81
CA GLU A 327 -3.32 12.03 -14.61
C GLU A 327 -3.06 11.82 -16.11
N ASP A 328 -1.87 12.22 -16.57
CA ASP A 328 -1.38 12.01 -17.93
C ASP A 328 0.14 11.74 -17.93
N ALA A 329 0.68 11.56 -19.14
CA ALA A 329 2.10 11.26 -19.33
C ALA A 329 3.04 12.42 -18.97
N ASP A 330 2.58 13.67 -18.99
CA ASP A 330 3.41 14.83 -18.66
C ASP A 330 3.44 15.12 -17.14
N HIS A 331 2.45 14.62 -16.41
CA HIS A 331 2.40 14.65 -14.94
C HIS A 331 2.96 13.38 -14.26
N SER A 332 3.51 12.45 -15.03
CA SER A 332 4.13 11.22 -14.53
C SER A 332 5.64 11.37 -14.33
N ASP A 333 6.22 10.68 -13.33
CA ASP A 333 7.67 10.68 -13.12
C ASP A 333 8.35 9.52 -13.85
N TRP A 334 9.14 9.84 -14.88
CA TRP A 334 9.81 8.87 -15.74
C TRP A 334 11.22 8.50 -15.28
N PHE A 335 11.74 9.13 -14.23
CA PHE A 335 13.13 9.00 -13.79
C PHE A 335 13.32 7.82 -12.81
N SER A 336 12.83 6.64 -13.19
CA SER A 336 12.96 5.39 -12.43
C SER A 336 13.32 4.21 -13.33
N VAL A 337 14.59 3.82 -13.25
CA VAL A 337 15.10 2.65 -13.97
C VAL A 337 14.57 1.35 -13.36
N ASP A 338 14.43 1.32 -12.04
CA ASP A 338 13.92 0.15 -11.32
C ASP A 338 12.47 -0.18 -11.63
N ALA A 339 11.55 0.80 -11.77
CA ALA A 339 10.17 0.51 -12.20
C ALA A 339 10.14 -0.25 -13.54
N SER A 340 11.02 0.12 -14.48
CA SER A 340 11.13 -0.56 -15.78
C SER A 340 11.66 -2.00 -15.65
N LEU A 341 12.59 -2.24 -14.72
CA LEU A 341 13.09 -3.60 -14.43
C LEU A 341 12.06 -4.45 -13.68
N TRP A 342 11.32 -3.86 -12.75
CA TRP A 342 10.19 -4.50 -12.06
C TRP A 342 9.05 -4.83 -13.02
N PHE A 343 8.83 -4.02 -14.06
CA PHE A 343 7.87 -4.35 -15.13
C PHE A 343 8.28 -5.63 -15.86
N ILE A 344 9.56 -5.76 -16.23
CA ILE A 344 10.09 -6.97 -16.85
C ILE A 344 9.92 -8.17 -15.91
N ARG A 345 10.15 -7.96 -14.60
CA ARG A 345 9.95 -8.98 -13.57
C ARG A 345 8.49 -9.42 -13.46
N ALA A 346 7.53 -8.49 -13.44
CA ALA A 346 6.11 -8.80 -13.41
C ALA A 346 5.65 -9.56 -14.66
N VAL A 347 6.14 -9.17 -15.85
CA VAL A 347 5.90 -9.92 -17.11
C VAL A 347 6.50 -11.33 -17.04
N GLN A 348 7.67 -11.49 -16.41
CA GLN A 348 8.28 -12.80 -16.18
C GLN A 348 7.45 -13.69 -15.25
N ASP A 349 6.84 -13.11 -14.20
CA ASP A 349 5.96 -13.83 -13.29
C ASP A 349 4.68 -14.29 -14.00
N ILE A 350 3.99 -13.39 -14.73
CA ILE A 350 2.81 -13.78 -15.52
C ILE A 350 3.18 -14.83 -16.57
N HIS A 351 4.30 -14.70 -17.27
CA HIS A 351 4.73 -15.70 -18.24
C HIS A 351 4.99 -17.06 -17.59
N THR A 352 5.54 -17.07 -16.36
CA THR A 352 5.82 -18.32 -15.65
C THR A 352 4.53 -19.04 -15.26
N GLN A 353 3.51 -18.29 -14.84
CA GLN A 353 2.22 -18.83 -14.38
C GLN A 353 1.26 -19.15 -15.54
N GLU A 354 1.11 -18.25 -16.50
CA GLU A 354 0.07 -18.27 -17.55
C GLU A 354 0.61 -18.65 -18.93
N GLY A 355 1.93 -18.70 -19.08
CA GLY A 355 2.58 -19.04 -20.35
C GLY A 355 2.54 -17.94 -21.41
N LYS A 356 3.05 -18.28 -22.59
CA LYS A 356 3.26 -17.35 -23.71
C LYS A 356 1.95 -16.80 -24.29
N ALA A 357 0.85 -17.55 -24.20
CA ALA A 357 -0.44 -17.13 -24.76
C ALA A 357 -0.94 -15.81 -24.14
N VAL A 358 -0.72 -15.65 -22.84
CA VAL A 358 -1.08 -14.41 -22.11
C VAL A 358 0.06 -13.41 -22.18
N ALA A 359 1.29 -13.82 -21.81
CA ALA A 359 2.39 -12.87 -21.64
C ALA A 359 3.04 -12.38 -22.93
N GLY A 360 2.84 -13.09 -24.05
CA GLY A 360 3.54 -12.86 -25.31
C GLY A 360 3.35 -11.45 -25.90
N ARG A 361 2.20 -10.83 -25.63
CA ARG A 361 1.89 -9.46 -26.10
C ARG A 361 2.79 -8.38 -25.50
N TRP A 362 3.48 -8.68 -24.38
CA TRP A 362 4.38 -7.72 -23.73
C TRP A 362 5.86 -8.01 -24.02
N PHE A 363 6.21 -9.02 -24.82
CA PHE A 363 7.61 -9.35 -25.08
C PHE A 363 8.34 -8.23 -25.84
N GLU A 364 7.65 -7.55 -26.76
CA GLU A 364 8.22 -6.38 -27.46
C GLU A 364 8.61 -5.26 -26.49
N ALA A 365 7.77 -5.00 -25.49
CA ALA A 365 8.08 -4.04 -24.43
C ALA A 365 9.38 -4.39 -23.68
N VAL A 366 9.56 -5.67 -23.34
CA VAL A 366 10.76 -6.15 -22.64
C VAL A 366 12.02 -5.86 -23.47
N PHE A 367 11.98 -6.12 -24.78
CA PHE A 367 13.11 -5.85 -25.67
C PHE A 367 13.38 -4.35 -25.81
N GLU A 368 12.33 -3.55 -25.98
CA GLU A 368 12.41 -2.10 -26.12
C GLU A 368 13.03 -1.42 -24.88
N ILE A 369 12.59 -1.82 -23.67
CA ILE A 369 13.13 -1.32 -22.41
C ILE A 369 14.65 -1.59 -22.36
N LEU A 370 15.07 -2.84 -22.59
CA LEU A 370 16.48 -3.19 -22.52
C LEU A 370 17.33 -2.48 -23.57
N GLU A 371 16.86 -2.35 -24.81
CA GLU A 371 17.58 -1.59 -25.84
C GLU A 371 17.70 -0.11 -25.48
N THR A 372 16.69 0.45 -24.83
CA THR A 372 16.73 1.84 -24.36
C THR A 372 17.80 2.03 -23.29
N LEU A 373 17.83 1.16 -22.27
CA LEU A 373 18.85 1.18 -21.23
C LEU A 373 20.27 0.99 -21.81
N ARG A 374 20.43 0.08 -22.78
CA ARG A 374 21.72 -0.21 -23.43
C ARG A 374 22.20 0.92 -24.34
N SER A 375 21.29 1.58 -25.07
CA SER A 375 21.66 2.61 -26.05
C SER A 375 22.02 3.96 -25.42
N GLY A 376 21.82 4.12 -24.11
CA GLY A 376 22.14 5.37 -23.40
C GLY A 376 21.20 6.52 -23.75
N LYS A 377 20.00 6.22 -24.26
CA LYS A 377 18.99 7.24 -24.59
C LYS A 377 18.41 7.94 -23.37
N VAL A 378 18.44 7.27 -22.22
CA VAL A 378 18.00 7.83 -20.94
C VAL A 378 19.18 8.60 -20.34
N PRO A 379 19.07 9.92 -20.13
CA PRO A 379 20.14 10.70 -19.52
C PRO A 379 20.55 10.12 -18.16
N GLY A 380 21.86 9.95 -17.95
CA GLY A 380 22.39 9.39 -16.71
C GLY A 380 22.32 7.86 -16.61
N VAL A 381 21.88 7.15 -17.64
CA VAL A 381 21.81 5.68 -17.64
C VAL A 381 22.62 5.11 -18.80
N TRP A 382 23.44 4.09 -18.53
CA TRP A 382 24.23 3.43 -19.55
C TRP A 382 24.53 1.97 -19.18
N VAL A 383 24.94 1.20 -20.17
CA VAL A 383 25.56 -0.12 -19.97
C VAL A 383 27.04 0.01 -20.30
N ASP A 384 27.91 -0.29 -19.34
CA ASP A 384 29.35 -0.16 -19.52
C ASP A 384 29.96 -1.32 -20.36
N GLU A 385 31.26 -1.26 -20.62
CA GLU A 385 31.96 -2.28 -21.44
C GLU A 385 32.01 -3.68 -20.79
N SER A 386 31.81 -3.75 -19.48
CA SER A 386 31.72 -4.98 -18.70
C SER A 386 30.30 -5.56 -18.72
N GLY A 387 29.32 -4.75 -19.13
CA GLY A 387 27.91 -5.08 -19.23
C GLY A 387 27.06 -4.59 -18.06
N LEU A 388 27.66 -3.95 -17.05
CA LEU A 388 26.92 -3.46 -15.88
C LEU A 388 26.10 -2.23 -16.22
N LEU A 389 24.94 -2.12 -15.56
CA LEU A 389 24.03 -1.00 -15.65
C LEU A 389 24.47 0.11 -14.69
N GLY A 390 24.96 1.21 -15.26
CA GLY A 390 25.25 2.45 -14.55
C GLY A 390 24.04 3.38 -14.56
N VAL A 391 23.71 3.94 -13.40
CA VAL A 391 22.60 4.88 -13.17
C VAL A 391 23.06 6.03 -12.28
N ASP A 392 23.14 7.22 -12.86
CA ASP A 392 23.50 8.47 -12.20
C ASP A 392 22.51 9.58 -12.59
N LEU A 393 21.45 9.70 -11.79
CA LEU A 393 20.37 10.67 -12.01
C LEU A 393 20.53 11.93 -11.15
N ARG A 394 21.75 12.20 -10.67
CA ARG A 394 22.01 13.31 -9.72
C ARG A 394 21.43 14.64 -10.25
N PRO A 395 20.79 15.43 -9.37
CA PRO A 395 20.78 15.25 -7.90
C PRO A 395 19.71 14.26 -7.38
N ARG A 396 18.92 13.63 -8.25
CA ARG A 396 17.90 12.64 -7.85
C ARG A 396 18.51 11.27 -7.57
N PRO A 397 18.00 10.54 -6.57
CA PRO A 397 18.31 9.12 -6.38
C PRO A 397 17.69 8.27 -7.50
N GLY A 398 18.39 7.20 -7.89
CA GLY A 398 17.97 6.29 -8.97
C GLY A 398 17.49 4.92 -8.52
N SER A 399 17.34 4.71 -7.21
CA SER A 399 16.91 3.45 -6.58
C SER A 399 15.77 3.70 -5.60
N TRP A 400 15.10 2.64 -5.14
CA TRP A 400 14.06 2.71 -4.11
C TRP A 400 14.48 3.35 -2.78
N MET A 401 15.79 3.43 -2.49
CA MET A 401 16.31 4.22 -1.38
C MET A 401 16.43 5.70 -1.78
N ASP A 402 15.30 6.41 -1.86
CA ASP A 402 15.14 7.70 -2.55
C ASP A 402 14.86 8.93 -1.65
N ALA A 403 15.07 8.83 -0.34
CA ALA A 403 15.00 9.99 0.55
C ALA A 403 15.98 11.12 0.14
N GLN A 404 15.50 12.37 0.19
CA GLN A 404 16.27 13.57 -0.14
C GLN A 404 16.13 14.67 0.91
N ILE A 405 17.22 15.37 1.18
CA ILE A 405 17.23 16.57 2.04
C ILE A 405 17.83 17.71 1.22
N ASN A 406 17.09 18.81 1.09
CA ASN A 406 17.51 19.98 0.31
C ASN A 406 17.96 19.62 -1.13
N GLY A 407 17.26 18.65 -1.74
CA GLY A 407 17.55 18.15 -3.08
C GLY A 407 18.74 17.19 -3.20
N GLN A 408 19.39 16.81 -2.10
CA GLN A 408 20.50 15.86 -2.10
C GLN A 408 20.04 14.49 -1.58
N ALA A 409 20.46 13.42 -2.24
CA ALA A 409 20.17 12.06 -1.80
C ALA A 409 20.81 11.78 -0.42
N VAL A 410 20.01 11.27 0.52
CA VAL A 410 20.48 10.82 1.84
C VAL A 410 21.34 9.57 1.70
N THR A 411 20.95 8.68 0.79
CA THR A 411 21.62 7.42 0.47
C THR A 411 22.06 7.41 -1.00
N PRO A 412 23.19 8.08 -1.35
CA PRO A 412 23.70 8.08 -2.72
C PRO A 412 24.25 6.71 -3.09
N ARG A 413 23.78 6.14 -4.20
CA ARG A 413 24.10 4.75 -4.63
C ARG A 413 24.50 4.63 -6.10
N ALA A 414 24.85 5.76 -6.70
CA ALA A 414 25.28 5.84 -8.09
C ALA A 414 26.77 5.53 -8.27
N PRO A 415 27.21 5.04 -9.44
CA PRO A 415 26.37 4.64 -10.56
C PRO A 415 25.92 3.17 -10.51
N PHE A 416 26.63 2.29 -9.80
CA PHE A 416 26.33 0.85 -9.83
C PHE A 416 25.74 0.39 -8.49
N ALA A 417 24.41 0.42 -8.39
CA ALA A 417 23.69 -0.18 -7.26
C ALA A 417 23.51 -1.69 -7.47
N VAL A 418 23.65 -2.48 -6.40
CA VAL A 418 23.67 -3.95 -6.46
C VAL A 418 22.35 -4.55 -6.94
N GLU A 419 21.21 -4.04 -6.48
CA GLU A 419 19.88 -4.55 -6.82
C GLU A 419 19.46 -4.15 -8.23
N LEU A 420 19.82 -2.94 -8.70
CA LEU A 420 19.59 -2.54 -10.09
C LEU A 420 20.32 -3.49 -11.04
N ASN A 421 21.56 -3.84 -10.71
CA ASN A 421 22.37 -4.76 -11.51
C ASN A 421 21.89 -6.22 -11.39
N ALA A 422 21.37 -6.64 -10.24
CA ALA A 422 20.74 -7.95 -10.08
C ALA A 422 19.45 -8.07 -10.89
N LEU A 423 18.58 -7.05 -10.82
CA LEU A 423 17.37 -6.94 -11.63
C LEU A 423 17.68 -6.89 -13.13
N PHE A 424 18.69 -6.11 -13.52
CA PHE A 424 19.15 -6.02 -14.89
C PHE A 424 19.71 -7.35 -15.40
N TYR A 425 20.55 -8.04 -14.62
CA TYR A 425 21.02 -9.39 -14.95
C TYR A 425 19.84 -10.34 -15.20
N ASN A 426 18.84 -10.33 -14.32
CA ASN A 426 17.65 -11.15 -14.50
C ASN A 426 16.87 -10.78 -15.77
N ALA A 427 16.66 -9.48 -16.02
CA ALA A 427 15.97 -8.97 -17.19
C ALA A 427 16.67 -9.37 -18.50
N VAL A 428 18.00 -9.22 -18.58
CA VAL A 428 18.81 -9.61 -19.75
C VAL A 428 18.70 -11.12 -20.01
N GLN A 429 18.87 -11.95 -18.99
CA GLN A 429 18.78 -13.41 -19.15
C GLN A 429 17.38 -13.86 -19.57
N TYR A 430 16.35 -13.22 -19.01
CA TYR A 430 14.97 -13.46 -19.40
C TYR A 430 14.71 -13.06 -20.85
N ALA A 431 15.09 -11.84 -21.25
CA ALA A 431 14.92 -11.37 -22.62
C ALA A 431 15.67 -12.24 -23.64
N LEU A 432 16.89 -12.68 -23.34
CA LEU A 432 17.62 -13.61 -24.21
C LEU A 432 16.90 -14.95 -24.37
N ARG A 433 16.23 -15.44 -23.31
CA ARG A 433 15.36 -16.63 -23.41
C ARG A 433 14.16 -16.35 -24.34
N LEU A 434 13.50 -15.20 -24.19
CA LEU A 434 12.37 -14.82 -25.06
C LEU A 434 12.81 -14.66 -26.52
N ALA A 435 13.94 -14.01 -26.77
CA ALA A 435 14.48 -13.77 -28.11
C ALA A 435 14.76 -15.08 -28.85
N ARG A 436 15.29 -16.11 -28.16
CA ARG A 436 15.43 -17.46 -28.74
C ARG A 436 14.09 -18.09 -29.10
N GLN A 437 13.08 -17.96 -28.23
CA GLN A 437 11.74 -18.49 -28.47
C GLN A 437 10.98 -17.74 -29.58
N ALA A 438 11.31 -16.48 -29.81
CA ALA A 438 10.69 -15.62 -30.82
C ALA A 438 11.49 -15.52 -32.13
N GLY A 439 12.66 -16.16 -32.23
CA GLY A 439 13.51 -16.10 -33.42
C GLY A 439 14.17 -14.73 -33.67
N LYS A 440 14.35 -13.89 -32.64
CA LYS A 440 14.98 -12.56 -32.75
C LYS A 440 16.50 -12.63 -32.81
N SER A 441 17.04 -13.10 -33.93
CA SER A 441 18.49 -13.25 -34.14
C SER A 441 19.27 -11.94 -33.96
N ALA A 442 18.76 -10.82 -34.46
CA ALA A 442 19.42 -9.51 -34.32
C ALA A 442 19.59 -9.10 -32.84
N PHE A 443 18.57 -9.31 -31.99
CA PHE A 443 18.67 -9.05 -30.57
C PHE A 443 19.72 -9.96 -29.90
N LEU A 444 19.73 -11.25 -30.27
CA LEU A 444 20.70 -12.20 -29.72
C LEU A 444 22.15 -11.82 -30.04
N GLU A 445 22.44 -11.40 -31.28
CA GLU A 445 23.79 -10.97 -31.67
C GLU A 445 24.22 -9.69 -30.95
N THR A 446 23.34 -8.70 -30.82
CA THR A 446 23.63 -7.45 -30.10
C THR A 446 23.95 -7.69 -28.61
N TRP A 447 23.22 -8.60 -27.95
CA TRP A 447 23.34 -8.84 -26.52
C TRP A 447 24.33 -9.93 -26.13
N LYS A 448 24.85 -10.70 -27.11
CA LYS A 448 25.80 -11.79 -26.85
C LYS A 448 27.06 -11.31 -26.10
N PRO A 449 27.74 -10.21 -26.49
CA PRO A 449 28.94 -9.76 -25.78
C PRO A 449 28.67 -9.33 -24.33
N ILE A 450 27.51 -8.69 -24.08
CA ILE A 450 27.09 -8.26 -22.73
C ILE A 450 26.85 -9.49 -21.86
N LYS A 451 26.08 -10.46 -22.37
CA LYS A 451 25.77 -11.71 -21.67
C LYS A 451 27.03 -12.46 -21.21
N GLU A 452 28.07 -12.49 -22.05
CA GLU A 452 29.31 -13.23 -21.79
C GLU A 452 30.14 -12.64 -20.65
N LYS A 453 30.04 -11.33 -20.40
CA LYS A 453 30.83 -10.62 -19.37
C LYS A 453 30.05 -10.33 -18.08
N LEU A 454 28.76 -10.08 -18.20
CA LEU A 454 27.94 -9.49 -17.13
C LEU A 454 28.01 -10.25 -15.80
N ALA A 455 27.92 -11.59 -15.82
CA ALA A 455 27.98 -12.38 -14.59
C ALA A 455 29.33 -12.23 -13.87
N GLY A 456 30.44 -12.29 -14.62
CA GLY A 456 31.78 -12.13 -14.06
C GLY A 456 32.01 -10.71 -13.53
N ALA A 457 31.57 -9.70 -14.29
CA ALA A 457 31.64 -8.30 -13.89
C ALA A 457 30.85 -8.03 -12.60
N PHE A 458 29.66 -8.61 -12.46
CA PHE A 458 28.86 -8.50 -11.24
C PHE A 458 29.63 -9.03 -10.02
N ILE A 459 30.19 -10.25 -10.12
CA ILE A 459 30.97 -10.83 -9.02
C ILE A 459 32.20 -9.97 -8.72
N GLU A 460 32.96 -9.58 -9.73
CA GLU A 460 34.17 -8.77 -9.56
C GLU A 460 33.90 -7.44 -8.84
N LYS A 461 32.79 -6.76 -9.18
CA LYS A 461 32.48 -5.42 -8.65
C LYS A 461 31.79 -5.44 -7.30
N PHE A 462 30.97 -6.45 -7.01
CA PHE A 462 30.13 -6.45 -5.81
C PHE A 462 30.58 -7.45 -4.74
N TRP A 463 31.18 -8.60 -5.08
CA TRP A 463 31.45 -9.62 -4.08
C TRP A 463 32.63 -9.26 -3.18
N LEU A 464 32.38 -9.13 -1.87
CA LEU A 464 33.39 -8.86 -0.87
C LEU A 464 33.82 -10.18 -0.22
N GLU A 465 34.89 -10.78 -0.74
CA GLU A 465 35.31 -12.14 -0.33
C GLU A 465 35.59 -12.25 1.17
N ASP A 466 36.22 -11.25 1.80
CA ASP A 466 36.54 -11.29 3.23
C ASP A 466 35.30 -11.07 4.11
N GLU A 467 34.36 -10.25 3.65
CA GLU A 467 33.14 -9.90 4.42
C GLU A 467 32.04 -10.98 4.25
N GLY A 468 32.07 -11.72 3.14
CA GLY A 468 31.10 -12.77 2.83
C GLY A 468 29.73 -12.25 2.38
N TYR A 469 29.66 -11.04 1.86
CA TYR A 469 28.44 -10.42 1.35
C TYR A 469 28.74 -9.51 0.14
N LEU A 470 27.71 -8.97 -0.50
CA LEU A 470 27.85 -8.06 -1.65
C LEU A 470 27.88 -6.60 -1.19
N ALA A 471 28.80 -5.80 -1.75
CA ALA A 471 28.80 -4.36 -1.64
C ALA A 471 27.44 -3.77 -2.06
N ASP A 472 26.97 -2.74 -1.35
CA ASP A 472 25.66 -2.14 -1.64
C ASP A 472 25.64 -1.37 -2.97
N CYS A 473 26.73 -0.66 -3.24
CA CYS A 473 26.98 0.01 -4.51
C CYS A 473 28.49 0.17 -4.76
N THR A 474 28.87 0.63 -5.95
CA THR A 474 30.26 1.01 -6.26
C THR A 474 30.31 2.16 -7.26
N ASP A 475 31.32 3.03 -7.12
CA ASP A 475 31.66 4.06 -8.11
C ASP A 475 32.39 3.48 -9.35
N GLY A 476 32.57 2.16 -9.40
CA GLY A 476 33.33 1.42 -10.41
C GLY A 476 34.76 1.08 -9.98
N VAL A 477 35.26 1.71 -8.92
CA VAL A 477 36.61 1.51 -8.37
C VAL A 477 36.54 1.08 -6.90
N THR A 478 35.76 1.79 -6.10
CA THR A 478 35.62 1.61 -4.66
C THR A 478 34.25 1.00 -4.36
N PRO A 479 34.17 -0.19 -3.74
CA PRO A 479 32.91 -0.74 -3.27
C PRO A 479 32.47 -0.07 -1.96
N ASP A 480 31.19 0.27 -1.85
CA ASP A 480 30.56 0.65 -0.59
C ASP A 480 30.25 -0.63 0.21
N LYS A 481 30.94 -0.79 1.33
CA LYS A 481 30.84 -1.95 2.21
C LYS A 481 29.67 -1.89 3.21
N SER A 482 28.84 -0.85 3.17
CA SER A 482 27.66 -0.72 4.03
C SER A 482 26.79 -1.98 3.90
N LEU A 483 26.61 -2.72 4.99
CA LEU A 483 25.80 -3.93 4.96
C LEU A 483 24.32 -3.56 4.86
N ARG A 484 23.73 -3.80 3.68
CA ARG A 484 22.35 -3.46 3.34
C ARG A 484 21.59 -4.66 2.76
N PRO A 485 20.25 -4.65 2.79
CA PRO A 485 19.45 -5.77 2.30
C PRO A 485 19.31 -5.83 0.77
N ASN A 486 19.77 -4.80 0.03
CA ASN A 486 19.69 -4.74 -1.43
C ASN A 486 20.36 -5.92 -2.14
N GLN A 487 21.39 -6.50 -1.53
CA GLN A 487 22.05 -7.69 -2.05
C GLN A 487 21.16 -8.94 -2.15
N LEU A 488 20.05 -9.00 -1.39
CA LEU A 488 19.11 -10.12 -1.44
C LEU A 488 18.58 -10.35 -2.87
N PHE A 489 18.45 -9.30 -3.67
CA PHE A 489 17.98 -9.41 -5.06
C PHE A 489 18.92 -10.23 -5.96
N ALA A 490 20.21 -10.33 -5.63
CA ALA A 490 21.13 -11.22 -6.35
C ALA A 490 20.80 -12.71 -6.14
N ALA A 491 20.11 -13.07 -5.06
CA ALA A 491 19.72 -14.44 -4.73
C ALA A 491 18.21 -14.73 -4.91
N SER A 492 17.34 -13.72 -4.86
CA SER A 492 15.89 -13.91 -4.90
C SER A 492 15.33 -14.10 -6.32
N LEU A 493 15.95 -13.49 -7.32
CA LEU A 493 15.47 -13.47 -8.71
C LEU A 493 15.68 -14.83 -9.42
N PRO A 494 14.87 -15.22 -10.43
CA PRO A 494 15.02 -16.52 -11.08
C PRO A 494 16.35 -16.73 -11.79
N PHE A 495 16.91 -15.69 -12.41
CA PHE A 495 18.27 -15.72 -12.93
C PHE A 495 19.18 -14.95 -11.98
N ARG A 496 20.23 -15.62 -11.51
CA ARG A 496 21.10 -15.14 -10.42
C ARG A 496 22.55 -15.01 -10.90
N PRO A 497 23.27 -13.93 -10.54
CA PRO A 497 24.70 -13.81 -10.83
C PRO A 497 25.59 -14.51 -9.79
N ILE A 498 25.06 -14.86 -8.61
CA ILE A 498 25.80 -15.52 -7.52
C ILE A 498 25.44 -17.01 -7.39
N ASP A 499 26.35 -17.78 -6.79
CA ASP A 499 26.13 -19.18 -6.46
C ASP A 499 25.48 -19.39 -5.07
N LYS A 500 25.12 -20.65 -4.75
CA LYS A 500 24.51 -21.00 -3.46
C LYS A 500 25.43 -20.79 -2.27
N LYS A 501 26.76 -20.91 -2.43
CA LYS A 501 27.72 -20.73 -1.34
C LYS A 501 27.81 -19.26 -0.96
N GLN A 502 27.89 -18.38 -1.97
CA GLN A 502 27.84 -16.93 -1.79
C GLN A 502 26.51 -16.51 -1.15
N ALA A 503 25.38 -17.04 -1.65
CA ALA A 503 24.06 -16.75 -1.09
C ALA A 503 23.93 -17.14 0.39
N ARG A 504 24.45 -18.30 0.82
CA ARG A 504 24.45 -18.70 2.25
C ARG A 504 25.24 -17.74 3.13
N ARG A 505 26.47 -17.37 2.72
CA ARG A 505 27.31 -16.42 3.47
C ARG A 505 26.66 -15.04 3.58
N MET A 506 26.04 -14.58 2.50
CA MET A 506 25.25 -13.34 2.51
C MET A 506 24.07 -13.43 3.48
N LEU A 507 23.33 -14.54 3.46
CA LEU A 507 22.16 -14.74 4.32
C LEU A 507 22.55 -14.85 5.80
N GLU A 508 23.69 -15.45 6.13
CA GLU A 508 24.24 -15.46 7.50
C GLU A 508 24.40 -14.04 8.04
N ASN A 509 25.01 -13.14 7.26
CA ASN A 509 25.14 -11.72 7.61
C ASN A 509 23.78 -11.02 7.70
N ALA A 510 22.89 -11.24 6.73
CA ALA A 510 21.55 -10.63 6.73
C ALA A 510 20.71 -11.07 7.95
N ARG A 511 20.76 -12.36 8.32
CA ARG A 511 20.10 -12.93 9.50
C ARG A 511 20.62 -12.30 10.79
N HIS A 512 21.93 -12.09 10.88
CA HIS A 512 22.56 -11.57 12.09
C HIS A 512 22.31 -10.07 12.30
N TYR A 513 22.52 -9.26 11.26
CA TYR A 513 22.52 -7.80 11.40
C TYR A 513 21.21 -7.13 10.97
N LEU A 514 20.57 -7.64 9.92
CA LEU A 514 19.49 -6.92 9.24
C LEU A 514 18.11 -7.46 9.59
N ARG A 515 17.95 -8.77 9.74
CA ARG A 515 16.64 -9.38 9.95
C ARG A 515 16.08 -9.01 11.32
N THR A 516 14.81 -8.63 11.34
CA THR A 516 13.99 -8.38 12.52
C THR A 516 12.68 -9.16 12.41
N PRO A 517 11.87 -9.28 13.48
CA PRO A 517 10.59 -9.98 13.43
C PRO A 517 9.60 -9.41 12.39
N VAL A 518 9.74 -8.14 11.99
CA VAL A 518 8.80 -7.44 11.10
C VAL A 518 9.38 -7.03 9.75
N GLY A 519 10.65 -7.33 9.47
CA GLY A 519 11.28 -6.93 8.22
C GLY A 519 12.80 -6.95 8.27
N LEU A 520 13.44 -6.30 7.29
CA LEU A 520 14.89 -6.09 7.30
C LEU A 520 15.25 -4.63 7.53
N ARG A 521 16.22 -4.36 8.41
CA ARG A 521 16.86 -3.05 8.55
C ARG A 521 17.48 -2.64 7.21
N SER A 522 17.30 -1.39 6.84
CA SER A 522 17.89 -0.80 5.63
C SER A 522 19.41 -0.60 5.71
N LEU A 523 19.98 -0.64 6.92
CA LEU A 523 21.41 -0.55 7.20
C LEU A 523 21.73 -1.32 8.50
N ALA A 524 22.90 -1.95 8.56
CA ALA A 524 23.35 -2.68 9.74
C ALA A 524 23.58 -1.75 10.96
N PRO A 525 23.24 -2.19 12.19
CA PRO A 525 23.33 -1.36 13.40
C PRO A 525 24.74 -0.89 13.80
N ASP A 526 25.78 -1.55 13.31
CA ASP A 526 27.19 -1.23 13.57
C ASP A 526 27.75 -0.16 12.62
N ASP A 527 27.00 0.21 11.57
CA ASP A 527 27.37 1.31 10.69
C ASP A 527 27.22 2.66 11.40
N PRO A 528 28.21 3.58 11.34
CA PRO A 528 28.12 4.90 11.96
C PRO A 528 26.96 5.78 11.49
N LYS A 529 26.38 5.50 10.32
CA LYS A 529 25.20 6.20 9.78
C LYS A 529 23.88 5.62 10.28
N TYR A 530 23.90 4.53 11.04
CA TYR A 530 22.71 3.86 11.53
C TYR A 530 21.83 4.79 12.39
N ARG A 531 20.53 4.78 12.09
CA ARG A 531 19.47 5.48 12.81
C ARG A 531 18.28 4.53 12.94
N GLY A 532 18.16 3.91 14.11
CA GLY A 532 17.14 2.90 14.39
C GLY A 532 15.75 3.45 14.73
N GLN A 533 15.54 4.76 14.79
CA GLN A 533 14.24 5.36 15.09
C GLN A 533 13.82 6.36 14.00
N LEU A 534 12.61 6.19 13.44
CA LEU A 534 12.04 7.11 12.46
C LEU A 534 11.09 8.10 13.15
N VAL A 535 11.67 9.02 13.92
CA VAL A 535 10.94 10.01 14.73
C VAL A 535 11.53 11.40 14.57
N GLY A 536 10.82 12.42 15.07
CA GLY A 536 11.23 13.82 14.95
C GLY A 536 10.61 14.50 13.74
N GLU A 537 11.22 15.60 13.30
CA GLU A 537 10.76 16.40 12.17
C GLU A 537 11.11 15.72 10.83
N GLN A 538 10.74 16.35 9.73
CA GLN A 538 10.94 15.79 8.39
C GLN A 538 12.41 15.41 8.14
N GLU A 539 13.36 16.28 8.49
CA GLU A 539 14.78 16.06 8.22
C GLU A 539 15.35 14.87 9.01
N GLU A 540 15.03 14.73 10.31
CA GLU A 540 15.48 13.58 11.11
C GLU A 540 14.92 12.26 10.57
N ARG A 541 13.66 12.27 10.14
CA ARG A 541 13.02 11.10 9.53
C ARG A 541 13.67 10.74 8.20
N ASP A 542 13.91 11.71 7.32
CA ASP A 542 14.55 11.47 6.02
C ASP A 542 15.95 10.88 6.18
N LEU A 543 16.70 11.32 7.20
CA LEU A 543 18.02 10.75 7.53
C LEU A 543 17.96 9.29 7.98
N ALA A 544 16.87 8.87 8.63
CA ALA A 544 16.70 7.51 9.14
C ALA A 544 15.98 6.56 8.16
N TYR A 545 15.21 7.10 7.21
CA TYR A 545 14.28 6.37 6.33
C TYR A 545 14.90 5.16 5.62
N HIS A 546 16.14 5.31 5.15
CA HIS A 546 16.93 4.22 4.56
C HIS A 546 18.27 4.00 5.26
N ASN A 547 18.45 4.45 6.50
CA ASN A 547 19.68 4.25 7.26
C ASN A 547 19.44 3.54 8.59
N GLY A 548 18.49 2.61 8.65
CA GLY A 548 18.30 1.78 9.85
C GLY A 548 16.86 1.35 10.07
N THR A 549 15.91 2.12 9.53
CA THR A 549 14.49 1.78 9.45
C THR A 549 14.29 0.40 8.83
N VAL A 550 13.33 -0.37 9.35
CA VAL A 550 12.99 -1.73 8.91
C VAL A 550 11.90 -1.70 7.84
N TRP A 551 12.08 -2.47 6.78
CA TRP A 551 11.17 -2.57 5.65
C TRP A 551 10.63 -3.99 5.50
N SER A 552 9.29 -4.13 5.52
CA SER A 552 8.62 -5.43 5.51
C SER A 552 8.64 -6.10 4.15
N TRP A 553 8.49 -5.33 3.06
CA TRP A 553 8.41 -5.89 1.71
C TRP A 553 9.67 -6.68 1.32
N LEU A 554 10.84 -6.33 1.88
CA LEU A 554 12.10 -7.04 1.67
C LEU A 554 12.09 -8.49 2.19
N LEU A 555 11.12 -8.86 3.04
CA LEU A 555 10.92 -10.24 3.49
C LEU A 555 10.61 -11.17 2.32
N GLY A 556 9.94 -10.68 1.27
CA GLY A 556 9.68 -11.49 0.09
C GLY A 556 10.99 -11.91 -0.61
N ALA A 557 11.88 -10.95 -0.87
CA ALA A 557 13.19 -11.23 -1.43
C ALA A 557 14.06 -12.08 -0.50
N TYR A 558 13.97 -11.87 0.82
CA TYR A 558 14.69 -12.66 1.81
C TYR A 558 14.28 -14.13 1.78
N VAL A 559 12.98 -14.44 1.81
CA VAL A 559 12.49 -15.83 1.78
C VAL A 559 12.82 -16.50 0.44
N ASP A 560 12.69 -15.80 -0.69
CA ASP A 560 13.12 -16.34 -2.00
C ASP A 560 14.63 -16.66 -2.03
N ALA A 561 15.46 -15.82 -1.38
CA ALA A 561 16.90 -16.06 -1.25
C ALA A 561 17.21 -17.27 -0.36
N VAL A 562 16.49 -17.43 0.75
CA VAL A 562 16.57 -18.64 1.62
C VAL A 562 16.18 -19.88 0.81
N ALA A 563 15.09 -19.84 0.04
CA ALA A 563 14.66 -20.96 -0.80
C ALA A 563 15.75 -21.36 -1.81
N PHE A 564 16.45 -20.39 -2.41
CA PHE A 564 17.55 -20.66 -3.32
C PHE A 564 18.77 -21.28 -2.62
N ALA A 565 19.19 -20.68 -1.51
CA ALA A 565 20.42 -21.03 -0.82
C ALA A 565 20.29 -22.32 0.02
N GLU A 566 19.21 -22.46 0.76
CA GLU A 566 19.01 -23.46 1.81
C GLU A 566 17.94 -24.49 1.44
N GLY A 567 16.99 -24.14 0.56
CA GLY A 567 15.94 -25.02 0.05
C GLY A 567 14.53 -24.56 0.43
N GLU A 568 13.50 -25.11 -0.23
CA GLU A 568 12.11 -24.69 0.00
C GLU A 568 11.64 -24.99 1.43
N ASP A 569 12.09 -26.08 2.05
CA ASP A 569 11.73 -26.41 3.44
C ASP A 569 12.19 -25.33 4.43
N ALA A 570 13.41 -24.79 4.25
CA ALA A 570 13.91 -23.68 5.05
C ALA A 570 13.08 -22.40 4.83
N ALA A 571 12.63 -22.15 3.59
CA ALA A 571 11.74 -21.03 3.30
C ALA A 571 10.35 -21.20 3.95
N THR A 572 9.81 -22.42 4.01
CA THR A 572 8.57 -22.73 4.74
C THR A 572 8.72 -22.46 6.26
N GLU A 573 9.87 -22.79 6.84
CA GLU A 573 10.18 -22.47 8.24
C GLU A 573 10.21 -20.95 8.49
N GLU A 574 10.81 -20.17 7.58
CA GLU A 574 10.78 -18.71 7.65
C GLU A 574 9.35 -18.16 7.60
N VAL A 575 8.53 -18.61 6.65
CA VAL A 575 7.11 -18.20 6.54
C VAL A 575 6.36 -18.51 7.84
N SER A 576 6.62 -19.67 8.44
CA SER A 576 6.03 -20.06 9.73
C SER A 576 6.46 -19.15 10.88
N GLU A 577 7.70 -18.64 10.85
CA GLU A 577 8.17 -17.63 11.81
C GLU A 577 7.55 -16.26 11.57
N LEU A 578 7.38 -15.85 10.31
CA LEU A 578 6.72 -14.59 9.97
C LEU A 578 5.25 -14.60 10.43
N ALA A 579 4.51 -15.69 10.17
CA ALA A 579 3.14 -15.85 10.66
C ALA A 579 3.03 -15.70 12.18
N ARG A 580 3.99 -16.26 12.93
CA ARG A 580 4.07 -16.07 14.39
C ARG A 580 4.42 -14.63 14.77
N SER A 581 5.36 -14.02 14.07
CA SER A 581 5.90 -12.70 14.38
C SER A 581 4.89 -11.60 14.13
N PHE A 582 4.08 -11.68 13.07
CA PHE A 582 3.08 -10.68 12.69
C PHE A 582 1.73 -10.83 13.40
N LYS A 583 1.53 -11.90 14.18
CA LYS A 583 0.26 -12.16 14.89
C LYS A 583 -0.17 -11.01 15.80
N LYS A 584 0.81 -10.32 16.42
CA LYS A 584 0.56 -9.17 17.28
C LYS A 584 0.28 -7.92 16.45
N GLN A 585 1.07 -7.67 15.41
CA GLN A 585 1.04 -6.50 14.55
C GLN A 585 -0.28 -6.42 13.80
N LEU A 586 -0.80 -7.54 13.27
CA LEU A 586 -2.12 -7.57 12.62
C LEU A 586 -3.29 -7.25 13.56
N LYS A 587 -3.06 -7.23 14.89
CA LYS A 587 -4.06 -6.89 15.92
C LYS A 587 -3.81 -5.53 16.58
N GLU A 588 -2.63 -4.97 16.39
CA GLU A 588 -2.20 -3.68 16.92
C GLU A 588 -2.03 -2.70 15.75
N GLY A 589 -1.55 -1.48 16.02
CA GLY A 589 -1.26 -0.55 14.94
C GLY A 589 -2.48 -0.25 14.07
N CYS A 590 -2.36 -0.40 12.76
CA CYS A 590 -3.51 -0.48 11.85
C CYS A 590 -4.02 -1.92 11.74
N ILE A 591 -5.18 -2.19 12.34
CA ILE A 591 -5.71 -3.55 12.49
C ILE A 591 -5.94 -4.19 11.12
N GLY A 592 -5.43 -5.42 10.95
CA GLY A 592 -5.51 -6.19 9.72
C GLY A 592 -4.52 -5.75 8.64
N GLN A 593 -3.63 -4.79 8.92
CA GLN A 593 -2.69 -4.23 7.95
C GLN A 593 -1.24 -4.40 8.38
N VAL A 594 -0.32 -4.16 7.44
CA VAL A 594 1.12 -4.09 7.70
C VAL A 594 1.62 -2.75 7.22
N ALA A 595 2.28 -2.03 8.13
CA ALA A 595 2.85 -0.73 7.84
C ALA A 595 3.95 -0.80 6.77
N GLU A 596 4.22 0.35 6.18
CA GLU A 596 5.32 0.57 5.24
C GLU A 596 6.67 0.23 5.88
N VAL A 597 6.90 0.80 7.06
CA VAL A 597 8.18 0.71 7.76
C VAL A 597 8.00 0.62 9.27
N PHE A 598 9.04 0.15 9.93
CA PHE A 598 9.13 0.04 11.38
C PHE A 598 10.44 0.66 11.89
N ASP A 599 10.45 1.10 13.15
CA ASP A 599 11.71 1.44 13.82
C ASP A 599 12.70 0.27 13.72
N GLY A 600 13.96 0.56 13.42
CA GLY A 600 15.05 -0.41 13.36
C GLY A 600 15.44 -1.00 14.70
N ASP A 601 15.26 -0.22 15.77
CA ASP A 601 15.47 -0.66 17.14
C ASP A 601 14.19 -1.26 17.74
N GLU A 602 14.35 -2.16 18.72
CA GLU A 602 13.22 -2.63 19.50
C GLU A 602 12.49 -1.46 20.20
N PRO A 603 11.15 -1.47 20.30
CA PRO A 603 10.26 -2.61 20.04
C PRO A 603 9.73 -2.67 18.59
N HIS A 604 10.39 -2.02 17.62
CA HIS A 604 9.94 -1.95 16.22
C HIS A 604 8.54 -1.35 16.09
N ASN A 605 8.36 -0.08 16.50
CA ASN A 605 7.07 0.58 16.35
C ASN A 605 6.76 0.80 14.86
N GLU A 606 5.48 0.73 14.50
CA GLU A 606 5.00 1.09 13.17
C GLU A 606 5.26 2.56 12.86
N ARG A 607 5.72 2.80 11.63
CA ARG A 607 6.07 4.10 11.07
C ARG A 607 5.62 4.13 9.61
N GLY A 608 5.81 5.27 8.95
CA GLY A 608 5.39 5.40 7.55
C GLY A 608 3.88 5.18 7.39
N ALA A 609 3.46 4.81 6.18
CA ALA A 609 2.05 4.54 5.94
C ALA A 609 1.57 3.33 6.76
N PRO A 610 0.46 3.44 7.51
CA PRO A 610 -0.06 2.35 8.34
C PRO A 610 -0.51 1.12 7.56
N ALA A 611 -0.89 1.27 6.29
CA ALA A 611 -1.32 0.19 5.41
C ALA A 611 -0.60 0.32 4.07
N GLN A 612 0.24 -0.65 3.72
CA GLN A 612 1.12 -0.53 2.56
C GLN A 612 1.09 -1.78 1.66
N ALA A 613 0.89 -1.57 0.36
CA ALA A 613 0.58 -2.61 -0.63
C ALA A 613 1.70 -3.63 -0.79
N TRP A 614 2.94 -3.19 -1.06
CA TRP A 614 4.10 -4.10 -1.19
C TRP A 614 4.43 -4.87 0.09
N SER A 615 4.14 -4.33 1.28
CA SER A 615 4.35 -5.01 2.57
C SER A 615 3.42 -6.21 2.70
N ILE A 616 2.12 -6.00 2.45
CA ILE A 616 1.12 -7.07 2.44
C ILE A 616 1.39 -8.04 1.30
N ALA A 617 1.67 -7.53 0.09
CA ALA A 617 1.82 -8.34 -1.10
C ALA A 617 3.02 -9.28 -1.03
N GLU A 618 4.20 -8.81 -0.60
CA GLU A 618 5.38 -9.67 -0.53
C GLU A 618 5.24 -10.76 0.54
N LEU A 619 4.64 -10.44 1.69
CA LEU A 619 4.29 -11.43 2.72
C LEU A 619 3.29 -12.47 2.18
N LEU A 620 2.23 -12.00 1.51
CA LEU A 620 1.19 -12.87 0.94
C LEU A 620 1.78 -13.79 -0.13
N ARG A 621 2.65 -13.23 -0.98
CA ARG A 621 3.32 -13.94 -2.07
C ARG A 621 4.13 -15.11 -1.56
N VAL A 622 5.01 -14.87 -0.58
CA VAL A 622 5.86 -15.95 -0.04
C VAL A 622 5.07 -16.94 0.79
N THR A 623 3.99 -16.48 1.45
CA THR A 623 3.08 -17.36 2.18
C THR A 623 2.38 -18.35 1.26
N TYR A 624 1.80 -17.92 0.13
CA TYR A 624 1.24 -18.84 -0.85
C TYR A 624 2.31 -19.68 -1.56
N ARG A 625 3.47 -19.08 -1.87
CA ARG A 625 4.52 -19.78 -2.64
C ARG A 625 5.18 -20.91 -1.86
N TYR A 626 5.45 -20.70 -0.57
CA TYR A 626 6.23 -21.60 0.28
C TYR A 626 5.44 -22.19 1.46
N GLY A 627 4.20 -21.77 1.69
CA GLY A 627 3.34 -22.31 2.76
C GLY A 627 2.73 -23.69 2.48
N HIS A 628 2.99 -24.27 1.29
CA HIS A 628 2.48 -25.59 0.89
C HIS A 628 3.54 -26.69 1.03
N ARG A 629 3.13 -27.93 1.33
CA ARG A 629 4.02 -29.11 1.28
C ARG A 629 4.29 -29.56 -0.17
N ASN A 630 5.54 -29.97 -0.44
CA ASN A 630 6.10 -30.26 -1.78
C ASN A 630 5.24 -31.18 -2.70
N ASP A 631 4.51 -32.14 -2.15
CA ASP A 631 3.70 -33.10 -2.95
C ASP A 631 2.48 -32.46 -3.64
N GLU A 632 1.99 -31.33 -3.14
CA GLU A 632 0.71 -30.76 -3.58
C GLU A 632 0.88 -29.63 -4.61
N ARG A 633 2.00 -28.89 -4.57
CA ARG A 633 2.40 -27.95 -5.64
C ARG A 633 2.51 -28.65 -7.00
N SER A 634 3.05 -29.88 -7.00
CA SER A 634 3.14 -30.74 -8.19
C SER A 634 1.78 -31.20 -8.73
N ARG A 635 0.76 -31.35 -7.86
CA ARG A 635 -0.62 -31.66 -8.26
C ARG A 635 -1.34 -30.43 -8.81
N ARG A 636 -1.11 -29.25 -8.21
CA ARG A 636 -1.67 -27.96 -8.65
C ARG A 636 -1.18 -27.52 -10.02
N MET A 637 0.13 -27.59 -10.29
CA MET A 637 0.68 -27.30 -11.63
C MET A 637 0.12 -28.21 -12.73
N LYS A 638 -0.39 -29.40 -12.37
CA LYS A 638 -1.06 -30.32 -13.31
C LYS A 638 -2.53 -29.97 -13.49
N ALA A 639 -3.25 -29.59 -12.43
CA ALA A 639 -4.67 -29.22 -12.48
C ALA A 639 -4.91 -27.90 -13.24
N VAL A 640 -4.14 -26.85 -12.95
CA VAL A 640 -4.24 -25.55 -13.65
C VAL A 640 -3.98 -25.72 -15.15
N ARG A 641 -2.99 -26.55 -15.54
CA ARG A 641 -2.74 -26.87 -16.95
C ARG A 641 -3.88 -27.61 -17.65
N GLN A 642 -4.71 -28.35 -16.91
CA GLN A 642 -5.85 -29.08 -17.46
C GLN A 642 -7.06 -28.16 -17.66
N GLU A 643 -7.34 -27.26 -16.72
CA GLU A 643 -8.45 -26.29 -16.83
C GLU A 643 -8.20 -25.24 -17.92
N SER A 644 -6.98 -24.69 -18.03
CA SER A 644 -6.63 -23.74 -19.10
C SER A 644 -6.64 -24.37 -20.51
N SER A 645 -6.51 -25.70 -20.60
CA SER A 645 -6.59 -26.43 -21.87
C SER A 645 -8.03 -26.74 -22.32
N GLY A 646 -8.99 -26.72 -21.39
CA GLY A 646 -10.41 -26.95 -21.69
C GLY A 646 -11.15 -25.72 -22.22
N ALA A 647 -10.69 -24.51 -21.87
CA ALA A 647 -11.32 -23.25 -22.27
C ALA A 647 -10.96 -22.74 -23.69
N VAL A 648 -10.06 -23.43 -24.41
CA VAL A 648 -9.65 -23.07 -25.79
C VAL A 648 -10.42 -23.87 -26.85
N THR A 649 -11.33 -24.77 -26.44
CA THR A 649 -12.14 -25.61 -27.36
C THR A 649 -13.64 -25.57 -27.07
N ALA A 650 -14.18 -24.44 -26.61
CA ALA A 650 -15.62 -24.21 -26.50
C ALA A 650 -16.05 -22.96 -27.28
#